data_AF-A0A0M4MBT3-F1
#
_entry.id   AF-A0A0M4MBT3-F1
#
_cell.length_a   1.000
_cell.length_b   1.000
_cell.length_c   1.000
_cell.angle_alpha   90.00
_cell.angle_beta   90.00
_cell.angle_gamma   90.00
#
_symmetry.space_group_name_H-M   'P 1'
#
loop_
_entity.id
_entity.type
_entity.pdbx_description
1 polymer ?
#
loop_
_entity_poly.entity_id
_entity_poly.type
_entity_poly.pdbx_seq_one_letter_code
_entity_poly.pdbx_strand_id
1 'polypeptide(L)'
;MTHEPAASFLTDPDFAQQSLENTALVHARFVRPGADGTGSALQIGLHFEGDSLLAPGGTLPARNHAVSRGMVNKVATGVEPNTEYRLTMTIKGAGLIWGIFDAENEPYYRGFAAGGPITDRYKGMTTPGGGTEWETVEATIITGPRTTELHAFCILAENTGPGWCDSMTVTRIGPAAHAVEAPATWAVPPASANTFPVTIPAIRQFAPTEGLWSPAAGVSAVAVDVEAAGVLDGVARLLAAQLTESGAGQEVGVVAVSGEDVPADAVHLTLGEVDLSGASAKARELAAEAYELHITTHGVRVVAGGAAGALYTGSTLVQALKSAAALPAGTVLDFTEQKYRGLQVDSGRRFYTIDWLKDQIKDLAYTKLNTLSVRVKDNEGLRIESGVLPKIMDTTPGGGFWSKAEIKDLVAFARQYHVTVIPEFDIPGHSDMDTLVYPEYMFPGGEGEAAGWDYSRADVRQLLIDVLRETGETFESPFVHVGGDEFFGQDHPHALEWIRAHTGDQEATSVDAYLELFNEVAAGLAQAGFRTMMWNDMINGKNTVVELSRDITIVYWAEIYESLSAEELIHQGYELIGSSSDLYHDLWPPLDKSQKPNMTINQPLPEYQWQTYLSPFMYSRGWSDPEQLTPAAEPGSLGQIFPIWDDAHGWAPEELLTQTLLPRLRIHAQSVWNSPAPVASFAEFDPYLRFLGHAPFFGQHG
;
A
#
# COMPACT_ATOMS: atom_id res chain seq x y z
N MET A 1 -46.99 7.04 -3.21
CA MET A 1 -47.15 8.46 -2.81
C MET A 1 -46.11 9.25 -3.56
N THR A 2 -46.50 10.40 -4.11
CA THR A 2 -45.69 11.32 -4.91
C THR A 2 -44.47 11.84 -4.13
N HIS A 3 -43.25 11.51 -4.55
CA HIS A 3 -42.02 12.08 -4.00
C HIS A 3 -41.49 13.15 -4.96
N GLU A 4 -41.77 14.41 -4.62
CA GLU A 4 -41.45 15.60 -5.40
C GLU A 4 -40.44 16.58 -4.75
N PRO A 5 -39.39 16.20 -3.96
CA PRO A 5 -38.32 17.16 -3.64
C PRO A 5 -37.06 17.03 -4.52
N ALA A 6 -36.82 15.89 -5.17
CA ALA A 6 -35.59 15.70 -5.98
C ALA A 6 -35.66 16.34 -7.37
N ALA A 7 -36.87 16.57 -7.91
CA ALA A 7 -37.06 17.05 -9.28
C ALA A 7 -36.94 18.58 -9.43
N SER A 8 -37.15 19.37 -8.36
CA SER A 8 -37.18 20.84 -8.47
C SER A 8 -35.80 21.49 -8.62
N PHE A 9 -34.73 20.81 -8.20
CA PHE A 9 -33.36 21.32 -8.26
C PHE A 9 -32.69 21.10 -9.63
N LEU A 10 -33.05 20.03 -10.35
CA LEU A 10 -32.59 19.78 -11.72
C LEU A 10 -33.22 20.72 -12.77
N THR A 11 -34.26 21.47 -12.37
CA THR A 11 -34.96 22.44 -13.22
C THR A 11 -34.50 23.89 -13.02
N ASP A 12 -33.48 24.12 -12.19
CA ASP A 12 -32.88 25.44 -12.03
C ASP A 12 -32.10 25.82 -13.31
N PRO A 13 -32.52 26.88 -14.04
CA PRO A 13 -31.91 27.26 -15.31
C PRO A 13 -30.45 27.67 -15.19
N ASP A 14 -30.05 28.27 -14.05
CA ASP A 14 -28.68 28.71 -13.82
C ASP A 14 -27.76 27.51 -13.58
N PHE A 15 -28.29 26.43 -12.97
CA PHE A 15 -27.60 25.17 -12.71
C PHE A 15 -27.34 24.34 -13.99
N ALA A 16 -28.36 24.24 -14.86
CA ALA A 16 -28.23 23.55 -16.15
C ALA A 16 -27.22 24.25 -17.06
N GLN A 17 -27.13 25.58 -16.99
CA GLN A 17 -26.18 26.36 -17.77
C GLN A 17 -24.74 26.23 -17.23
N GLN A 18 -24.52 26.30 -15.91
CA GLN A 18 -23.18 26.14 -15.31
C GLN A 18 -22.59 24.72 -15.47
N SER A 19 -23.42 23.68 -15.42
CA SER A 19 -22.96 22.29 -15.64
C SER A 19 -22.62 21.98 -17.11
N LEU A 20 -23.11 22.78 -18.07
CA LEU A 20 -22.79 22.67 -19.48
C LEU A 20 -21.55 23.50 -19.87
N GLU A 21 -21.28 24.59 -19.15
CA GLU A 21 -20.16 25.50 -19.41
C GLU A 21 -18.84 25.06 -18.74
N ASN A 22 -18.91 24.39 -17.59
CA ASN A 22 -17.77 23.77 -16.90
C ASN A 22 -17.90 22.25 -16.99
N THR A 23 -16.83 21.53 -17.35
CA THR A 23 -16.81 20.05 -17.32
C THR A 23 -17.04 19.57 -15.89
N ALA A 24 -18.31 19.45 -15.49
CA ALA A 24 -18.70 19.01 -14.17
C ALA A 24 -18.88 17.49 -14.17
N LEU A 25 -18.13 16.77 -13.34
CA LEU A 25 -18.41 15.37 -13.06
C LEU A 25 -19.59 15.30 -12.08
N VAL A 26 -20.69 14.70 -12.54
CA VAL A 26 -21.89 14.45 -11.72
C VAL A 26 -21.75 13.07 -11.08
N HIS A 27 -21.50 13.04 -9.78
CA HIS A 27 -21.55 11.84 -8.95
C HIS A 27 -22.98 11.63 -8.48
N ALA A 28 -23.52 10.42 -8.58
CA ALA A 28 -24.81 10.07 -8.02
C ALA A 28 -24.71 8.71 -7.31
N ARG A 29 -24.86 8.68 -5.99
CA ARG A 29 -24.94 7.45 -5.18
C ARG A 29 -26.39 7.24 -4.74
N PHE A 30 -26.87 6.01 -4.86
CA PHE A 30 -28.13 5.60 -4.24
C PHE A 30 -27.87 5.25 -2.77
N VAL A 31 -28.55 5.94 -1.85
CA VAL A 31 -28.54 5.62 -0.43
C VAL A 31 -29.74 4.72 -0.13
N ARG A 32 -29.51 3.60 0.57
CA ARG A 32 -30.54 2.59 0.91
C ARG A 32 -31.66 3.25 1.75
N PRO A 33 -32.94 2.84 1.58
CA PRO A 33 -33.98 3.15 2.55
C PRO A 33 -33.63 2.52 3.90
N GLY A 34 -34.07 3.15 5.00
CA GLY A 34 -34.02 2.53 6.32
C GLY A 34 -34.88 1.25 6.38
N ALA A 35 -34.70 0.45 7.44
CA ALA A 35 -35.44 -0.80 7.68
C ALA A 35 -36.98 -0.65 7.71
N ASP A 36 -37.50 0.58 7.77
CA ASP A 36 -38.93 0.90 7.72
C ASP A 36 -39.45 1.28 6.31
N GLY A 37 -38.60 1.20 5.29
CA GLY A 37 -38.93 1.55 3.91
C GLY A 37 -39.03 3.05 3.64
N THR A 38 -38.58 3.91 4.56
CA THR A 38 -38.48 5.36 4.34
C THR A 38 -37.03 5.81 4.12
N GLY A 39 -36.83 6.80 3.24
CA GLY A 39 -35.54 7.50 3.12
C GLY A 39 -34.63 7.09 1.95
N SER A 40 -35.16 6.65 0.80
CA SER A 40 -34.32 6.60 -0.41
C SER A 40 -33.89 8.03 -0.80
N ALA A 41 -32.60 8.32 -0.63
CA ALA A 41 -31.98 9.58 -1.05
C ALA A 41 -30.99 9.31 -2.20
N LEU A 42 -31.07 10.14 -3.24
CA LEU A 42 -30.08 10.23 -4.30
C LEU A 42 -29.04 11.25 -3.84
N GLN A 43 -27.84 10.80 -3.49
CA GLN A 43 -26.75 11.68 -3.11
C GLN A 43 -26.02 12.11 -4.39
N ILE A 44 -26.19 13.38 -4.79
CA ILE A 44 -25.54 13.94 -5.98
C ILE A 44 -24.37 14.83 -5.53
N GLY A 45 -23.14 14.47 -5.90
CA GLY A 45 -21.95 15.31 -5.75
C GLY A 45 -21.54 15.88 -7.10
N LEU A 46 -21.07 17.13 -7.15
CA LEU A 46 -20.56 17.76 -8.38
C LEU A 46 -19.11 18.16 -8.16
N HIS A 47 -18.24 17.79 -9.10
CA HIS A 47 -16.86 18.26 -9.16
C HIS A 47 -16.70 19.16 -10.39
N PHE A 48 -16.23 20.39 -10.22
CA PHE A 48 -16.01 21.34 -11.31
C PHE A 48 -14.54 21.37 -11.70
N GLU A 49 -14.23 21.12 -12.99
CA GLU A 49 -12.90 21.36 -13.55
C GLU A 49 -12.65 22.86 -13.78
N GLY A 50 -11.49 23.34 -13.34
CA GLY A 50 -11.05 24.71 -13.63
C GLY A 50 -9.55 24.88 -13.39
N ASP A 51 -8.77 24.90 -14.47
CA ASP A 51 -7.38 25.37 -14.44
C ASP A 51 -7.37 26.90 -14.33
N SER A 52 -6.68 27.45 -13.33
CA SER A 52 -6.34 28.87 -13.33
C SER A 52 -4.84 29.07 -13.59
N LEU A 53 -4.54 29.56 -14.79
CA LEU A 53 -3.22 30.06 -15.21
C LEU A 53 -3.11 31.57 -14.90
N LEU A 54 -2.12 31.91 -14.05
CA LEU A 54 -1.31 33.14 -13.88
C LEU A 54 -1.92 34.56 -14.10
N ALA A 55 -1.80 35.41 -13.06
CA ALA A 55 -1.38 36.83 -13.13
C ALA A 55 -0.94 37.37 -11.73
N PRO A 56 -0.13 38.45 -11.62
CA PRO A 56 0.62 38.80 -10.41
C PRO A 56 -0.22 39.50 -9.34
N GLY A 57 -0.21 38.94 -8.14
CA GLY A 57 -0.92 39.48 -6.98
C GLY A 57 -1.37 38.41 -5.98
N GLY A 58 -0.46 37.51 -5.58
CA GLY A 58 -0.59 36.70 -4.36
C GLY A 58 -1.68 35.62 -4.33
N THR A 59 -1.72 34.72 -5.33
CA THR A 59 -2.49 33.46 -5.25
C THR A 59 -1.58 32.32 -5.73
N LEU A 60 -1.50 31.22 -4.97
CA LEU A 60 -0.62 30.08 -5.28
C LEU A 60 -1.19 29.24 -6.44
N PRO A 61 -0.33 28.59 -7.26
CA PRO A 61 -0.78 27.64 -8.28
C PRO A 61 -1.50 26.46 -7.64
N ALA A 62 -2.59 26.01 -8.25
CA ALA A 62 -3.38 24.90 -7.76
C ALA A 62 -3.72 23.89 -8.86
N ARG A 63 -3.77 22.61 -8.48
CA ARG A 63 -4.20 21.48 -9.32
C ARG A 63 -5.50 20.89 -8.75
N ASN A 64 -6.41 20.49 -9.64
CA ASN A 64 -7.60 19.71 -9.29
C ASN A 64 -7.28 18.22 -9.45
N HIS A 65 -7.51 17.41 -8.41
CA HIS A 65 -7.33 15.96 -8.47
C HIS A 65 -8.69 15.30 -8.71
N ALA A 66 -9.04 15.10 -9.98
CA ALA A 66 -10.26 14.40 -10.38
C ALA A 66 -10.05 12.88 -10.56
N VAL A 67 -8.91 12.33 -10.15
CA VAL A 67 -8.56 10.93 -10.46
C VAL A 67 -8.28 10.18 -9.16
N SER A 68 -9.11 9.18 -8.87
CA SER A 68 -9.04 8.25 -7.71
C SER A 68 -9.60 8.76 -6.35
N ARG A 69 -10.87 9.17 -6.30
CA ARG A 69 -11.75 9.19 -5.09
C ARG A 69 -11.26 9.94 -3.81
N GLY A 70 -10.12 10.63 -3.83
CA GLY A 70 -9.62 11.49 -2.76
C GLY A 70 -10.50 12.70 -2.46
N MET A 71 -10.46 13.18 -1.23
CA MET A 71 -11.22 14.35 -0.78
C MET A 71 -10.58 15.68 -1.10
N VAL A 72 -9.35 15.64 -1.59
CA VAL A 72 -8.60 16.83 -1.88
C VAL A 72 -9.11 17.42 -3.19
N ASN A 73 -10.02 18.38 -3.05
CA ASN A 73 -10.52 19.15 -4.19
C ASN A 73 -9.44 20.08 -4.74
N LYS A 74 -8.49 20.54 -3.91
CA LYS A 74 -7.47 21.52 -4.29
C LYS A 74 -6.16 21.33 -3.54
N VAL A 75 -5.05 21.26 -4.27
CA VAL A 75 -3.69 21.30 -3.70
C VAL A 75 -3.10 22.69 -3.91
N ALA A 76 -2.69 23.36 -2.85
CA ALA A 76 -1.91 24.59 -2.90
C ALA A 76 -0.43 24.26 -2.85
N THR A 77 0.26 24.45 -3.98
CA THR A 77 1.69 24.11 -4.12
C THR A 77 2.58 25.32 -3.86
N GLY A 78 3.83 25.07 -3.46
CA GLY A 78 4.82 26.13 -3.21
C GLY A 78 4.53 26.93 -1.94
N VAL A 79 3.89 26.32 -0.94
CA VAL A 79 3.72 26.95 0.36
C VAL A 79 5.07 27.03 1.09
N GLU A 80 5.24 28.06 1.91
CA GLU A 80 6.42 28.26 2.72
C GLU A 80 6.31 27.44 4.02
N PRO A 81 7.38 26.78 4.48
CA PRO A 81 7.41 26.17 5.80
C PRO A 81 7.18 27.20 6.92
N ASN A 82 6.67 26.75 8.08
CA ASN A 82 6.47 27.60 9.26
C ASN A 82 5.70 28.91 8.96
N THR A 83 4.67 28.83 8.13
CA THR A 83 3.92 29.96 7.62
C THR A 83 2.42 29.70 7.80
N GLU A 84 1.69 30.73 8.21
CA GLU A 84 0.25 30.65 8.36
C GLU A 84 -0.45 30.93 7.03
N TYR A 85 -1.40 30.05 6.67
CA TYR A 85 -2.24 30.14 5.49
C TYR A 85 -3.72 30.15 5.89
N ARG A 86 -4.55 30.83 5.09
CA ARG A 86 -6.01 30.83 5.19
C ARG A 86 -6.61 30.12 3.99
N LEU A 87 -7.40 29.09 4.25
CA LEU A 87 -8.39 28.56 3.32
C LEU A 87 -9.68 29.37 3.45
N THR A 88 -10.22 29.85 2.33
CA THR A 88 -11.58 30.36 2.19
C THR A 88 -12.31 29.54 1.15
N MET A 89 -13.56 29.16 1.40
CA MET A 89 -14.42 28.51 0.41
C MET A 89 -15.87 28.94 0.61
N THR A 90 -16.70 28.80 -0.43
CA THR A 90 -18.14 28.95 -0.31
C THR A 90 -18.79 27.58 -0.25
N ILE A 91 -19.72 27.38 0.68
CA ILE A 91 -20.46 26.13 0.85
C ILE A 91 -21.97 26.39 0.86
N LYS A 92 -22.75 25.35 0.57
CA LYS A 92 -24.21 25.36 0.63
C LYS A 92 -24.71 23.95 0.98
N GLY A 93 -25.79 23.84 1.74
CA GLY A 93 -26.41 22.55 2.06
C GLY A 93 -25.98 21.95 3.40
N ALA A 94 -26.35 20.69 3.64
CA ALA A 94 -26.18 20.03 4.93
C ALA A 94 -25.04 19.01 4.89
N GLY A 95 -24.42 18.76 6.04
CA GLY A 95 -23.53 17.62 6.21
C GLY A 95 -22.20 17.72 5.46
N LEU A 96 -21.78 18.92 5.07
CA LEU A 96 -20.46 19.10 4.50
C LEU A 96 -19.39 19.01 5.59
N ILE A 97 -18.33 18.28 5.29
CA ILE A 97 -17.08 18.28 6.03
C ILE A 97 -16.06 18.94 5.13
N TRP A 98 -15.31 19.90 5.64
CA TRP A 98 -14.38 20.67 4.84
C TRP A 98 -13.16 21.09 5.65
N GLY A 99 -12.11 21.53 4.97
CA GLY A 99 -10.94 22.03 5.65
C GLY A 99 -9.69 22.03 4.81
N ILE A 100 -8.58 22.27 5.50
CA ILE A 100 -7.23 22.23 4.95
C ILE A 100 -6.36 21.34 5.84
N PHE A 101 -5.46 20.60 5.21
CA PHE A 101 -4.58 19.65 5.85
C PHE A 101 -3.13 19.77 5.34
N ASP A 102 -2.17 19.42 6.19
CA ASP A 102 -0.72 19.44 5.97
C ASP A 102 -0.11 18.09 6.33
N ALA A 103 0.36 17.35 5.32
CA ALA A 103 0.96 16.01 5.44
C ALA A 103 2.26 15.99 6.26
N GLU A 104 2.94 17.13 6.39
CA GLU A 104 4.28 17.25 6.97
C GLU A 104 4.31 17.98 8.32
N ASN A 105 3.15 18.26 8.94
CA ASN A 105 3.06 18.98 10.22
C ASN A 105 3.56 18.15 11.44
N GLU A 106 3.96 18.78 12.55
CA GLU A 106 4.89 18.14 13.50
C GLU A 106 4.34 17.13 14.55
N PRO A 107 3.03 16.92 14.82
CA PRO A 107 2.64 15.76 15.66
C PRO A 107 2.62 14.43 14.87
N TYR A 108 3.06 14.40 13.61
CA TYR A 108 3.03 13.20 12.76
C TYR A 108 4.23 12.25 12.93
N TYR A 109 5.32 12.72 13.54
CA TYR A 109 6.59 11.99 13.60
C TYR A 109 7.04 11.65 15.03
N ARG A 110 6.46 12.28 16.06
CA ARG A 110 6.78 12.01 17.46
C ARG A 110 5.67 11.18 18.10
N GLY A 111 6.06 10.11 18.81
CA GLY A 111 5.15 9.12 19.40
C GLY A 111 3.99 9.68 20.25
N PHE A 112 3.06 8.78 20.60
CA PHE A 112 1.81 8.99 21.36
C PHE A 112 1.86 9.96 22.56
N ALA A 113 3.03 10.24 23.11
CA ALA A 113 3.21 11.06 24.32
C ALA A 113 3.20 12.58 24.08
N ALA A 114 3.18 13.08 22.84
CA ALA A 114 3.26 14.52 22.55
C ALA A 114 2.21 15.03 21.55
N GLY A 115 0.96 15.18 22.01
CA GLY A 115 0.11 16.30 21.58
C GLY A 115 -1.09 15.98 20.69
N GLY A 116 -2.29 16.06 21.31
CA GLY A 116 -3.53 16.50 20.68
C GLY A 116 -4.28 15.49 19.79
N PRO A 117 -5.64 15.49 19.81
CA PRO A 117 -6.42 14.75 18.83
C PRO A 117 -6.16 15.24 17.40
N ILE A 118 -6.35 14.38 16.40
CA ILE A 118 -6.19 14.73 14.97
C ILE A 118 -7.06 15.93 14.53
N THR A 119 -8.03 16.33 15.35
CA THR A 119 -8.82 17.56 15.21
C THR A 119 -7.96 18.84 15.25
N ASP A 120 -6.70 18.76 15.71
CA ASP A 120 -5.73 19.84 15.55
C ASP A 120 -5.09 19.88 14.15
N ARG A 121 -5.15 18.76 13.42
CA ARG A 121 -4.60 18.56 12.07
C ARG A 121 -5.57 19.00 10.97
N TYR A 122 -6.86 18.97 11.27
CA TYR A 122 -7.91 19.50 10.42
C TYR A 122 -8.42 20.81 11.00
N LYS A 123 -8.53 21.85 10.17
CA LYS A 123 -9.19 23.10 10.54
C LYS A 123 -10.39 23.26 9.63
N GLY A 124 -11.59 23.36 10.23
CA GLY A 124 -12.84 23.46 9.49
C GLY A 124 -13.75 22.22 9.48
N MET A 125 -13.49 21.18 10.29
CA MET A 125 -14.44 20.07 10.52
C MET A 125 -15.68 20.51 11.32
N THR A 126 -16.27 21.62 10.93
CA THR A 126 -17.63 21.95 11.28
C THR A 126 -18.52 21.36 10.20
N THR A 127 -19.71 20.91 10.58
CA THR A 127 -20.86 20.86 9.69
C THR A 127 -21.60 22.18 9.84
N PRO A 128 -21.33 23.21 9.02
CA PRO A 128 -22.20 24.38 9.00
C PRO A 128 -23.57 23.90 8.54
N GLY A 129 -24.56 24.17 9.39
CA GLY A 129 -25.83 23.47 9.37
C GLY A 129 -26.69 23.85 8.17
N GLY A 130 -27.21 22.84 7.47
CA GLY A 130 -28.57 22.78 6.90
C GLY A 130 -29.10 23.94 6.06
N GLY A 131 -28.25 24.89 5.66
CA GLY A 131 -28.65 26.14 5.05
C GLY A 131 -28.95 25.99 3.57
N THR A 132 -30.02 26.63 3.09
CA THR A 132 -30.37 26.69 1.67
C THR A 132 -29.63 27.80 0.92
N GLU A 133 -28.77 28.57 1.60
CA GLU A 133 -28.03 29.72 1.05
C GLU A 133 -26.54 29.42 1.00
N TRP A 134 -25.83 30.08 0.08
CA TRP A 134 -24.38 30.01 0.03
C TRP A 134 -23.78 30.83 1.18
N GLU A 135 -22.83 30.24 1.90
CA GLU A 135 -22.04 30.93 2.92
C GLU A 135 -20.54 30.77 2.68
N THR A 136 -19.76 31.77 3.06
CA THR A 136 -18.30 31.69 3.02
C THR A 136 -17.80 31.16 4.36
N VAL A 137 -16.96 30.13 4.30
CA VAL A 137 -16.30 29.55 5.46
C VAL A 137 -14.79 29.68 5.33
N GLU A 138 -14.12 29.78 6.48
CA GLU A 138 -12.67 29.97 6.54
C GLU A 138 -12.00 29.11 7.61
N ALA A 139 -10.79 28.65 7.30
CA ALA A 139 -9.92 27.94 8.22
C ALA A 139 -8.49 28.43 8.05
N THR A 140 -7.72 28.50 9.13
CA THR A 140 -6.29 28.80 9.07
C THR A 140 -5.47 27.58 9.47
N ILE A 141 -4.31 27.41 8.83
CA ILE A 141 -3.34 26.34 9.12
C ILE A 141 -1.94 26.92 9.15
N ILE A 142 -1.12 26.41 10.07
CA ILE A 142 0.32 26.70 10.10
C ILE A 142 1.02 25.51 9.46
N THR A 143 1.80 25.78 8.42
CA THR A 143 2.62 24.77 7.76
C THR A 143 3.72 24.26 8.68
N GLY A 144 3.97 22.95 8.63
CA GLY A 144 5.11 22.30 9.23
C GLY A 144 6.44 22.80 8.66
N PRO A 145 7.56 22.37 9.24
CA PRO A 145 8.87 22.90 8.88
C PRO A 145 9.43 22.31 7.57
N ARG A 146 8.72 21.37 6.92
CA ARG A 146 9.02 20.82 5.57
C ARG A 146 7.94 21.04 4.54
N THR A 147 6.80 21.59 4.95
CA THR A 147 5.62 21.59 4.12
C THR A 147 5.82 22.47 2.89
N THR A 148 5.59 21.89 1.73
CA THR A 148 5.62 22.58 0.42
C THR A 148 4.27 22.54 -0.28
N GLU A 149 3.32 21.77 0.25
CA GLU A 149 1.97 21.64 -0.28
C GLU A 149 0.94 21.66 0.86
N LEU A 150 -0.24 22.23 0.60
CA LEU A 150 -1.40 22.12 1.48
C LEU A 150 -2.57 21.53 0.70
N HIS A 151 -3.35 20.68 1.37
CA HIS A 151 -4.42 19.93 0.74
C HIS A 151 -5.76 20.42 1.30
N ALA A 152 -6.54 21.10 0.47
CA ALA A 152 -7.87 21.58 0.82
C ALA A 152 -8.95 20.62 0.31
N PHE A 153 -9.97 20.40 1.14
CA PHE A 153 -11.05 19.45 0.89
C PHE A 153 -12.41 20.00 1.29
N CYS A 154 -13.46 19.50 0.64
CA CYS A 154 -14.86 19.64 0.99
C CYS A 154 -15.66 18.50 0.38
N ILE A 155 -16.45 17.85 1.23
CA ILE A 155 -17.03 16.53 1.00
C ILE A 155 -18.33 16.39 1.78
N LEU A 156 -19.13 15.37 1.46
CA LEU A 156 -20.36 15.07 2.18
C LEU A 156 -20.12 14.01 3.24
N ALA A 157 -20.60 14.26 4.46
CA ALA A 157 -20.73 13.27 5.52
C ALA A 157 -21.76 12.22 5.12
N GLU A 158 -21.54 10.98 5.55
CA GLU A 158 -22.45 9.87 5.29
C GLU A 158 -23.88 10.17 5.75
N ASN A 159 -24.87 9.77 4.96
CA ASN A 159 -26.30 9.89 5.27
C ASN A 159 -26.81 11.32 5.51
N THR A 160 -26.19 12.31 4.87
CA THR A 160 -26.64 13.71 4.92
C THR A 160 -27.32 14.16 3.62
N GLY A 161 -28.11 15.24 3.71
CA GLY A 161 -28.75 15.86 2.53
C GLY A 161 -27.73 16.39 1.52
N PRO A 162 -28.18 16.98 0.39
CA PRO A 162 -27.25 17.48 -0.61
C PRO A 162 -26.43 18.66 -0.08
N GLY A 163 -25.19 18.78 -0.55
CA GLY A 163 -24.28 19.86 -0.20
C GLY A 163 -23.27 20.12 -1.31
N TRP A 164 -22.80 21.36 -1.37
CA TRP A 164 -21.97 21.91 -2.44
C TRP A 164 -20.85 22.77 -1.87
N CYS A 165 -19.72 22.78 -2.58
CA CYS A 165 -18.61 23.68 -2.32
C CYS A 165 -18.12 24.33 -3.60
N ASP A 166 -17.58 25.53 -3.48
CA ASP A 166 -17.03 26.30 -4.58
C ASP A 166 -15.99 27.33 -4.05
N SER A 167 -15.29 28.02 -4.95
CA SER A 167 -14.42 29.17 -4.66
C SER A 167 -13.30 28.89 -3.64
N MET A 168 -12.82 27.65 -3.56
CA MET A 168 -11.74 27.28 -2.65
C MET A 168 -10.46 28.06 -2.96
N THR A 169 -9.96 28.83 -2.00
CA THR A 169 -8.77 29.67 -2.15
C THR A 169 -7.87 29.52 -0.94
N VAL A 170 -6.59 29.24 -1.17
CA VAL A 170 -5.55 29.20 -0.12
C VAL A 170 -4.68 30.44 -0.28
N THR A 171 -4.65 31.27 0.76
CA THR A 171 -3.93 32.56 0.77
C THR A 171 -2.90 32.58 1.90
N ARG A 172 -1.71 33.10 1.61
CA ARG A 172 -0.66 33.29 2.62
C ARG A 172 -1.04 34.44 3.56
N ILE A 173 -1.03 34.19 4.87
CA ILE A 173 -1.24 35.24 5.88
C ILE A 173 0.11 35.86 6.26
N GLY A 174 1.09 35.04 6.63
CA GLY A 174 2.37 35.51 7.15
C GLY A 174 3.17 34.41 7.85
N PRO A 175 4.40 34.70 8.30
CA PRO A 175 5.18 33.73 9.07
C PRO A 175 4.45 33.34 10.36
N ALA A 176 4.58 32.07 10.76
CA ALA A 176 3.96 31.56 11.97
C ALA A 176 4.48 32.30 13.21
N ALA A 177 3.59 32.58 14.17
CA ALA A 177 3.97 33.21 15.43
C ALA A 177 5.00 32.37 16.21
N HIS A 178 4.92 31.04 16.09
CA HIS A 178 5.87 30.08 16.66
C HIS A 178 6.33 29.15 15.53
N ALA A 179 7.57 29.31 15.08
CA ALA A 179 8.18 28.41 14.11
C ALA A 179 8.67 27.15 14.81
N VAL A 180 8.36 25.99 14.24
CA VAL A 180 9.00 24.73 14.61
C VAL A 180 10.38 24.70 13.98
N GLU A 181 11.36 24.14 14.70
CA GLU A 181 12.73 24.04 14.19
C GLU A 181 12.77 23.29 12.86
N ALA A 182 13.56 23.78 11.90
CA ALA A 182 13.75 23.11 10.63
C ALA A 182 14.32 21.70 10.89
N PRO A 183 13.81 20.65 10.24
CA PRO A 183 14.34 19.32 10.46
C PRO A 183 15.78 19.25 9.97
N ALA A 184 16.53 18.34 10.58
CA ALA A 184 17.87 18.02 10.11
C ALA A 184 17.82 17.63 8.62
N THR A 185 18.75 18.15 7.84
CA THR A 185 18.99 17.70 6.47
C THR A 185 20.09 16.67 6.50
N TRP A 186 20.01 15.66 5.61
CA TRP A 186 21.10 14.72 5.48
C TRP A 186 22.30 15.41 4.83
N ALA A 187 23.39 15.52 5.60
CA ALA A 187 24.67 15.92 5.06
C ALA A 187 25.37 14.68 4.51
N VAL A 188 25.64 14.65 3.21
CA VAL A 188 26.45 13.60 2.58
C VAL A 188 27.83 13.57 3.25
N PRO A 189 28.19 12.50 3.99
CA PRO A 189 29.49 12.41 4.62
C PRO A 189 30.59 12.29 3.55
N PRO A 190 31.81 12.79 3.80
CA PRO A 190 32.92 12.55 2.90
C PRO A 190 33.19 11.04 2.81
N ALA A 191 33.55 10.58 1.60
CA ALA A 191 33.88 9.19 1.37
C ALA A 191 34.99 8.72 2.34
N SER A 192 34.74 7.60 3.01
CA SER A 192 35.65 6.96 3.95
C SER A 192 36.11 5.64 3.38
N ALA A 193 37.41 5.35 3.45
CA ALA A 193 37.96 4.08 2.96
C ALA A 193 37.43 2.84 3.72
N ASN A 194 36.86 3.03 4.92
CA ASN A 194 36.48 1.94 5.81
C ASN A 194 34.97 1.82 6.04
N THR A 195 34.16 2.69 5.44
CA THR A 195 32.72 2.74 5.72
C THR A 195 31.95 2.87 4.42
N PHE A 196 31.16 1.85 4.10
CA PHE A 196 30.26 1.90 2.96
C PHE A 196 29.17 2.95 3.19
N PRO A 197 28.74 3.70 2.16
CA PRO A 197 27.64 4.64 2.31
C PRO A 197 26.38 3.96 2.86
N VAL A 198 25.60 4.70 3.65
CA VAL A 198 24.30 4.22 4.12
C VAL A 198 23.43 3.89 2.90
N THR A 199 22.54 2.91 3.05
CA THR A 199 21.52 2.47 2.06
C THR A 199 20.24 2.04 2.80
N ILE A 200 19.12 1.95 2.09
CA ILE A 200 17.82 1.45 2.55
C ILE A 200 17.33 0.34 1.59
N PRO A 201 17.22 -0.90 2.05
CA PRO A 201 17.74 -1.40 3.34
C PRO A 201 19.27 -1.31 3.39
N ALA A 202 19.81 -1.25 4.60
CA ALA A 202 21.25 -1.27 4.82
C ALA A 202 21.86 -2.60 4.34
N ILE A 203 23.08 -2.55 3.80
CA ILE A 203 23.82 -3.75 3.46
C ILE A 203 24.12 -4.59 4.71
N ARG A 204 24.12 -5.93 4.60
CA ARG A 204 24.42 -6.80 5.74
C ARG A 204 25.88 -6.75 6.18
N GLN A 205 26.82 -6.80 5.23
CA GLN A 205 28.25 -6.93 5.52
C GLN A 205 29.10 -6.11 4.55
N PHE A 206 30.15 -5.50 5.09
CA PHE A 206 31.18 -4.82 4.30
C PHE A 206 32.57 -5.12 4.85
N ALA A 207 33.45 -5.64 3.99
CA ALA A 207 34.85 -5.90 4.26
C ALA A 207 35.72 -4.90 3.48
N PRO A 208 36.21 -3.82 4.10
CA PRO A 208 36.99 -2.79 3.40
C PRO A 208 38.37 -3.29 2.96
N THR A 209 38.87 -2.73 1.87
CA THR A 209 40.26 -2.83 1.40
C THR A 209 40.82 -1.43 1.15
N GLU A 210 42.11 -1.33 0.82
CA GLU A 210 42.73 -0.02 0.61
C GLU A 210 42.27 0.65 -0.69
N GLY A 211 41.81 1.90 -0.57
CA GLY A 211 41.51 2.77 -1.70
C GLY A 211 40.04 3.18 -1.81
N LEU A 212 39.77 4.05 -2.78
CA LEU A 212 38.43 4.50 -3.14
C LEU A 212 38.24 4.28 -4.64
N TRP A 213 37.06 3.82 -5.03
CA TRP A 213 36.58 3.94 -6.39
C TRP A 213 35.94 5.32 -6.55
N SER A 214 36.52 6.17 -7.40
CA SER A 214 36.03 7.53 -7.67
C SER A 214 36.03 7.77 -9.17
N PRO A 215 34.96 7.35 -9.88
CA PRO A 215 34.91 7.48 -11.32
C PRO A 215 34.79 8.96 -11.70
N ALA A 216 35.82 9.51 -12.34
CA ALA A 216 35.93 10.96 -12.56
C ALA A 216 34.83 11.54 -13.45
N ALA A 217 34.25 10.72 -14.34
CA ALA A 217 33.13 11.08 -15.22
C ALA A 217 31.81 10.37 -14.82
N GLY A 218 31.76 9.76 -13.64
CA GLY A 218 30.69 8.84 -13.25
C GLY A 218 30.85 7.45 -13.87
N VAL A 219 29.90 6.57 -13.59
CA VAL A 219 29.89 5.19 -14.11
C VAL A 219 29.88 5.21 -15.64
N SER A 220 30.78 4.45 -16.27
CA SER A 220 30.98 4.50 -17.72
C SER A 220 30.05 3.57 -18.50
N ALA A 221 29.75 2.40 -17.95
CA ALA A 221 28.88 1.39 -18.54
C ALA A 221 28.41 0.37 -17.50
N VAL A 222 27.37 -0.39 -17.84
CA VAL A 222 27.06 -1.67 -17.22
C VAL A 222 27.55 -2.78 -18.16
N ALA A 223 28.62 -3.47 -17.74
CA ALA A 223 29.16 -4.61 -18.48
C ALA A 223 28.46 -5.90 -18.05
N VAL A 224 28.08 -6.76 -18.98
CA VAL A 224 27.42 -8.05 -18.71
C VAL A 224 28.18 -9.16 -19.40
N ASP A 225 28.47 -10.24 -18.67
CA ASP A 225 29.07 -11.43 -19.27
C ASP A 225 28.16 -12.00 -20.37
N VAL A 226 28.73 -12.30 -21.52
CA VAL A 226 28.00 -12.90 -22.66
C VAL A 226 27.25 -14.19 -22.29
N GLU A 227 27.77 -14.94 -21.32
CA GLU A 227 27.15 -16.16 -20.81
C GLU A 227 25.94 -15.87 -19.89
N ALA A 228 25.91 -14.70 -19.26
CA ALA A 228 24.83 -14.26 -18.38
C ALA A 228 23.79 -13.36 -19.07
N ALA A 229 24.08 -12.89 -20.30
CA ALA A 229 23.24 -11.94 -21.05
C ALA A 229 21.76 -12.38 -21.14
N GLY A 230 21.49 -13.67 -21.39
CA GLY A 230 20.11 -14.19 -21.48
C GLY A 230 19.28 -14.04 -20.20
N VAL A 231 19.93 -13.88 -19.04
CA VAL A 231 19.30 -13.72 -17.72
C VAL A 231 19.38 -12.27 -17.24
N LEU A 232 20.52 -11.59 -17.47
CA LEU A 232 20.82 -10.30 -16.87
C LEU A 232 20.57 -9.10 -17.78
N ASP A 233 20.30 -9.28 -19.07
CA ASP A 233 20.14 -8.17 -20.03
C ASP A 233 19.07 -7.15 -19.63
N GLY A 234 17.93 -7.62 -19.12
CA GLY A 234 16.84 -6.75 -18.65
C GLY A 234 17.28 -5.92 -17.43
N VAL A 235 17.89 -6.60 -16.45
CA VAL A 235 18.42 -5.97 -15.23
C VAL A 235 19.52 -4.97 -15.56
N ALA A 236 20.42 -5.30 -16.48
CA ALA A 236 21.51 -4.43 -16.90
C ALA A 236 21.01 -3.15 -17.56
N ARG A 237 19.98 -3.25 -18.42
CA ARG A 237 19.34 -2.08 -19.04
C ARG A 237 18.64 -1.20 -18.01
N LEU A 238 17.92 -1.81 -17.08
CA LEU A 238 17.27 -1.06 -16.00
C LEU A 238 18.31 -0.35 -15.11
N LEU A 239 19.37 -1.04 -14.69
CA LEU A 239 20.45 -0.47 -13.90
C LEU A 239 21.13 0.70 -14.63
N ALA A 240 21.47 0.52 -15.90
CA ALA A 240 22.09 1.57 -16.71
C ALA A 240 21.20 2.83 -16.76
N ALA A 241 19.89 2.64 -17.02
CA ALA A 241 18.92 3.75 -17.01
C ALA A 241 18.83 4.44 -15.64
N GLN A 242 18.79 3.68 -14.54
CA GLN A 242 18.74 4.22 -13.18
C GLN A 242 20.01 4.98 -12.78
N LEU A 243 21.19 4.50 -13.20
CA LEU A 243 22.47 5.19 -12.99
C LEU A 243 22.52 6.52 -13.75
N THR A 244 21.95 6.58 -14.96
CA THR A 244 21.82 7.84 -15.70
C THR A 244 20.83 8.80 -15.02
N GLU A 245 19.62 8.33 -14.69
CA GLU A 245 18.58 9.18 -14.08
C GLU A 245 18.97 9.71 -12.70
N SER A 246 19.71 8.92 -11.92
CA SER A 246 20.23 9.36 -10.61
C SER A 246 21.43 10.31 -10.70
N GLY A 247 21.97 10.54 -11.90
CA GLY A 247 23.17 11.35 -12.11
C GLY A 247 24.49 10.65 -11.73
N ALA A 248 24.46 9.34 -11.48
CA ALA A 248 25.65 8.54 -11.19
C ALA A 248 26.54 8.30 -12.44
N GLY A 249 25.99 8.53 -13.64
CA GLY A 249 26.72 8.61 -14.91
C GLY A 249 25.91 9.42 -15.94
N GLN A 250 26.53 9.92 -17.01
CA GLN A 250 25.82 10.76 -17.98
C GLN A 250 25.03 9.97 -19.04
N GLU A 251 25.64 8.96 -19.65
CA GLU A 251 25.02 8.11 -20.70
C GLU A 251 25.47 6.67 -20.48
N VAL A 252 24.97 6.03 -19.42
CA VAL A 252 25.38 4.68 -19.06
C VAL A 252 24.70 3.70 -20.03
N GLY A 253 25.51 3.03 -20.85
CA GLY A 253 25.06 1.98 -21.76
C GLY A 253 25.30 0.58 -21.22
N VAL A 254 24.70 -0.43 -21.86
CA VAL A 254 25.01 -1.84 -21.60
C VAL A 254 26.02 -2.35 -22.63
N VAL A 255 27.08 -3.02 -22.17
CA VAL A 255 28.09 -3.64 -23.02
C VAL A 255 28.24 -5.12 -22.69
N ALA A 256 28.30 -5.97 -23.71
CA ALA A 256 28.58 -7.38 -23.51
C ALA A 256 30.10 -7.61 -23.46
N VAL A 257 30.58 -8.40 -22.49
CA VAL A 257 32.00 -8.69 -22.28
C VAL A 257 32.25 -10.19 -22.15
N SER A 258 33.48 -10.63 -22.41
CA SER A 258 33.92 -12.01 -22.17
C SER A 258 35.09 -12.02 -21.20
N GLY A 259 34.89 -12.50 -19.98
CA GLY A 259 35.93 -12.54 -18.95
C GLY A 259 36.25 -11.15 -18.40
N GLU A 260 37.52 -10.89 -18.09
CA GLU A 260 37.97 -9.71 -17.35
C GLU A 260 38.22 -8.46 -18.22
N ASP A 261 37.91 -8.50 -19.52
CA ASP A 261 38.05 -7.36 -20.45
C ASP A 261 36.90 -6.35 -20.26
N VAL A 262 36.84 -5.76 -19.07
CA VAL A 262 35.80 -4.82 -18.62
C VAL A 262 36.27 -3.38 -18.81
N PRO A 263 35.42 -2.46 -19.33
CA PRO A 263 35.77 -1.04 -19.39
C PRO A 263 36.07 -0.46 -18.00
N ALA A 264 37.05 0.45 -17.92
CA ALA A 264 37.31 1.17 -16.68
C ALA A 264 36.06 1.92 -16.19
N ASP A 265 35.87 1.99 -14.88
CA ASP A 265 34.72 2.64 -14.22
C ASP A 265 33.35 2.04 -14.58
N ALA A 266 33.32 0.81 -15.11
CA ALA A 266 32.09 0.08 -15.35
C ALA A 266 31.63 -0.70 -14.10
N VAL A 267 30.34 -0.99 -14.07
CA VAL A 267 29.75 -2.01 -13.20
C VAL A 267 29.65 -3.31 -13.99
N HIS A 268 30.40 -4.34 -13.60
CA HIS A 268 30.44 -5.64 -14.27
C HIS A 268 29.51 -6.62 -13.59
N LEU A 269 28.39 -6.94 -14.23
CA LEU A 269 27.39 -7.90 -13.77
C LEU A 269 27.74 -9.32 -14.21
N THR A 270 27.92 -10.21 -13.25
CA THR A 270 28.16 -11.64 -13.45
C THR A 270 27.18 -12.48 -12.64
N LEU A 271 26.90 -13.70 -13.10
CA LEU A 271 26.20 -14.72 -12.32
C LEU A 271 27.20 -15.66 -11.68
N GLY A 272 26.97 -16.06 -10.43
CA GLY A 272 27.83 -17.00 -9.74
C GLY A 272 27.30 -17.41 -8.38
N GLU A 273 28.00 -18.34 -7.74
CA GLU A 273 27.72 -18.71 -6.35
C GLU A 273 28.18 -17.58 -5.43
N VAL A 274 27.28 -17.16 -4.53
CA VAL A 274 27.53 -16.17 -3.47
C VAL A 274 27.90 -16.91 -2.18
N ASP A 275 28.94 -16.48 -1.46
CA ASP A 275 29.38 -17.16 -0.24
C ASP A 275 28.41 -16.90 0.93
N LEU A 276 27.47 -17.83 1.09
CA LEU A 276 26.49 -17.86 2.18
C LEU A 276 26.84 -18.90 3.26
N SER A 277 28.12 -19.30 3.36
CA SER A 277 28.57 -20.31 4.35
C SER A 277 28.30 -19.88 5.79
N GLY A 278 28.41 -18.57 6.08
CA GLY A 278 28.10 -17.97 7.36
C GLY A 278 26.62 -17.57 7.57
N ALA A 279 25.76 -17.75 6.56
CA ALA A 279 24.35 -17.35 6.61
C ALA A 279 23.44 -18.48 7.11
N SER A 280 22.19 -18.14 7.46
CA SER A 280 21.17 -19.11 7.88
C SER A 280 20.70 -20.02 6.74
N ALA A 281 19.96 -21.09 7.07
CA ALA A 281 19.37 -21.96 6.05
C ALA A 281 18.42 -21.20 5.12
N LYS A 282 17.58 -20.31 5.67
CA LYS A 282 16.68 -19.46 4.88
C LYS A 282 17.41 -18.56 3.89
N ALA A 283 18.53 -17.95 4.31
CA ALA A 283 19.35 -17.15 3.40
C ALA A 283 19.88 -17.98 2.23
N ARG A 284 20.29 -19.24 2.46
CA ARG A 284 20.77 -20.14 1.41
C ARG A 284 19.65 -20.60 0.47
N GLU A 285 18.43 -20.77 0.97
CA GLU A 285 17.25 -21.04 0.13
C GLU A 285 16.93 -19.85 -0.79
N LEU A 286 17.26 -18.63 -0.35
CA LEU A 286 17.11 -17.38 -1.09
C LEU A 286 18.40 -16.94 -1.79
N ALA A 287 19.34 -17.85 -2.08
CA ALA A 287 20.63 -17.51 -2.69
C ALA A 287 20.50 -16.74 -4.03
N ALA A 288 19.41 -16.93 -4.77
CA ALA A 288 19.14 -16.20 -6.01
C ALA A 288 18.88 -14.68 -5.81
N GLU A 289 18.56 -14.26 -4.58
CA GLU A 289 18.40 -12.86 -4.17
C GLU A 289 19.67 -12.27 -3.54
N ALA A 290 20.69 -13.10 -3.27
CA ALA A 290 21.95 -12.68 -2.70
C ALA A 290 22.92 -12.13 -3.76
N TYR A 291 23.82 -11.24 -3.33
CA TYR A 291 24.85 -10.69 -4.19
C TYR A 291 26.10 -10.26 -3.43
N GLU A 292 27.22 -10.21 -4.15
CA GLU A 292 28.48 -9.61 -3.73
C GLU A 292 28.83 -8.42 -4.64
N LEU A 293 29.32 -7.33 -4.04
CA LEU A 293 29.95 -6.22 -4.76
C LEU A 293 31.43 -6.19 -4.42
N HIS A 294 32.29 -6.52 -5.38
CA HIS A 294 33.74 -6.35 -5.27
C HIS A 294 34.13 -5.00 -5.87
N ILE A 295 34.34 -4.03 -4.99
CA ILE A 295 34.68 -2.66 -5.35
C ILE A 295 36.20 -2.53 -5.31
N THR A 296 36.77 -2.09 -6.43
CA THR A 296 38.21 -1.79 -6.55
C THR A 296 38.40 -0.33 -6.91
N THR A 297 39.63 0.18 -6.91
CA THR A 297 39.90 1.56 -7.35
C THR A 297 39.60 1.81 -8.83
N HIS A 298 39.27 0.79 -9.62
CA HIS A 298 39.07 0.88 -11.08
C HIS A 298 37.65 0.52 -11.56
N GLY A 299 36.78 0.02 -10.67
CA GLY A 299 35.45 -0.43 -11.04
C GLY A 299 34.82 -1.35 -9.99
N VAL A 300 33.60 -1.82 -10.30
CA VAL A 300 32.80 -2.68 -9.44
C VAL A 300 32.47 -3.97 -10.18
N ARG A 301 32.86 -5.11 -9.63
CA ARG A 301 32.42 -6.43 -10.10
C ARG A 301 31.31 -6.96 -9.20
N VAL A 302 30.22 -7.39 -9.80
CA VAL A 302 29.05 -7.96 -9.13
C VAL A 302 29.02 -9.46 -9.36
N VAL A 303 28.87 -10.23 -8.29
CA VAL A 303 28.50 -11.65 -8.36
C VAL A 303 27.08 -11.78 -7.80
N ALA A 304 26.12 -12.10 -8.66
CA ALA A 304 24.73 -12.30 -8.24
C ALA A 304 24.35 -13.78 -8.31
N GLY A 305 23.63 -14.26 -7.30
CA GLY A 305 23.09 -15.62 -7.30
C GLY A 305 21.94 -15.82 -8.31
N GLY A 306 21.39 -14.72 -8.83
CA GLY A 306 20.32 -14.72 -9.83
C GLY A 306 19.97 -13.30 -10.28
N ALA A 307 18.97 -13.18 -11.16
CA ALA A 307 18.53 -11.89 -11.68
C ALA A 307 18.01 -10.93 -10.59
N ALA A 308 17.33 -11.47 -9.55
CA ALA A 308 16.89 -10.66 -8.41
C ALA A 308 18.06 -10.11 -7.59
N GLY A 309 19.08 -10.94 -7.29
CA GLY A 309 20.32 -10.46 -6.66
C GLY A 309 21.02 -9.39 -7.50
N ALA A 310 21.05 -9.56 -8.82
CA ALA A 310 21.61 -8.55 -9.73
C ALA A 310 20.81 -7.24 -9.69
N LEU A 311 19.48 -7.30 -9.65
CA LEU A 311 18.62 -6.11 -9.51
C LEU A 311 18.89 -5.37 -8.19
N TYR A 312 19.04 -6.10 -7.08
CA TYR A 312 19.29 -5.52 -5.76
C TYR A 312 20.65 -4.83 -5.65
N THR A 313 21.62 -5.21 -6.49
CA THR A 313 22.88 -4.45 -6.62
C THR A 313 22.64 -3.04 -7.13
N GLY A 314 21.65 -2.86 -8.02
CA GLY A 314 21.24 -1.56 -8.53
C GLY A 314 20.65 -0.66 -7.45
N SER A 315 19.76 -1.20 -6.62
CA SER A 315 19.24 -0.51 -5.42
C SER A 315 20.39 0.02 -4.56
N THR A 316 21.37 -0.85 -4.26
CA THR A 316 22.53 -0.49 -3.42
C THR A 316 23.45 0.53 -4.07
N LEU A 317 23.84 0.33 -5.33
CA LEU A 317 24.79 1.20 -6.03
C LEU A 317 24.20 2.58 -6.33
N VAL A 318 22.95 2.65 -6.79
CA VAL A 318 22.27 3.93 -7.07
C VAL A 318 22.15 4.75 -5.79
N GLN A 319 21.76 4.13 -4.68
CA GLN A 319 21.68 4.83 -3.39
C GLN A 319 23.06 5.25 -2.88
N ALA A 320 24.05 4.35 -2.92
CA ALA A 320 25.39 4.64 -2.43
C ALA A 320 26.07 5.77 -3.21
N LEU A 321 25.93 5.79 -4.55
CA LEU A 321 26.47 6.84 -5.41
C LEU A 321 25.71 8.17 -5.31
N LYS A 322 24.41 8.12 -4.98
CA LYS A 322 23.65 9.32 -4.59
C LYS A 322 24.16 9.89 -3.26
N SER A 323 24.58 9.03 -2.34
CA SER A 323 25.02 9.39 -0.99
C SER A 323 26.53 9.59 -0.83
N ALA A 324 27.35 9.40 -1.88
CA ALA A 324 28.79 9.62 -1.83
C ALA A 324 29.40 9.80 -3.24
N ALA A 325 30.37 10.71 -3.38
CA ALA A 325 31.09 10.92 -4.64
C ALA A 325 32.14 9.84 -4.98
N ALA A 326 32.42 8.94 -4.02
CA ALA A 326 33.33 7.82 -4.19
C ALA A 326 32.93 6.69 -3.24
N LEU A 327 33.16 5.44 -3.65
CA LEU A 327 32.89 4.26 -2.83
C LEU A 327 34.20 3.68 -2.28
N PRO A 328 34.23 3.18 -1.04
CA PRO A 328 35.41 2.45 -0.54
C PRO A 328 35.64 1.17 -1.32
N ALA A 329 36.91 0.89 -1.63
CA ALA A 329 37.29 -0.42 -2.12
C ALA A 329 37.01 -1.48 -1.05
N GLY A 330 36.57 -2.66 -1.45
CA GLY A 330 36.17 -3.70 -0.52
C GLY A 330 35.14 -4.66 -1.10
N THR A 331 34.62 -5.55 -0.26
CA THR A 331 33.55 -6.48 -0.63
C THR A 331 32.31 -6.23 0.20
N VAL A 332 31.18 -5.96 -0.46
CA VAL A 332 29.85 -6.03 0.15
C VAL A 332 29.32 -7.44 -0.06
N LEU A 333 28.80 -8.06 0.99
CA LEU A 333 28.00 -9.29 0.92
C LEU A 333 26.61 -8.96 1.48
N ASP A 334 25.58 -9.16 0.66
CA ASP A 334 24.22 -8.79 1.02
C ASP A 334 23.22 -9.86 0.59
N PHE A 335 22.24 -10.11 1.45
CA PHE A 335 21.24 -11.18 1.31
C PHE A 335 20.06 -10.92 2.25
N THR A 336 18.99 -11.70 2.11
CA THR A 336 17.82 -11.65 3.00
C THR A 336 17.45 -13.03 3.50
N GLU A 337 16.64 -13.07 4.54
CA GLU A 337 16.06 -14.28 5.13
C GLU A 337 14.53 -14.29 5.03
N GLN A 338 13.94 -13.26 4.43
CA GLN A 338 12.50 -13.09 4.31
C GLN A 338 12.11 -13.26 2.86
N LYS A 339 11.30 -14.27 2.55
CA LYS A 339 10.87 -14.62 1.20
C LYS A 339 9.83 -13.64 0.66
N TYR A 340 8.89 -13.21 1.49
CA TYR A 340 7.86 -12.23 1.13
C TYR A 340 8.13 -10.90 1.81
N ARG A 341 8.31 -9.86 0.99
CA ARG A 341 8.65 -8.52 1.45
C ARG A 341 7.85 -7.56 0.59
N GLY A 342 6.77 -7.00 1.12
CA GLY A 342 5.81 -6.36 0.22
C GLY A 342 4.96 -5.25 0.79
N LEU A 343 4.03 -4.83 -0.08
CA LEU A 343 2.96 -3.89 0.17
C LEU A 343 1.63 -4.56 -0.19
N GLN A 344 0.63 -4.43 0.66
CA GLN A 344 -0.76 -4.75 0.36
C GLN A 344 -1.50 -3.44 0.09
N VAL A 345 -2.34 -3.44 -0.95
CA VAL A 345 -3.20 -2.31 -1.32
C VAL A 345 -4.66 -2.76 -1.34
N ASP A 346 -5.49 -2.15 -0.50
CA ASP A 346 -6.94 -2.32 -0.53
C ASP A 346 -7.57 -1.56 -1.71
N SER A 347 -7.68 -2.25 -2.85
CA SER A 347 -8.40 -1.68 -3.99
C SER A 347 -9.90 -1.96 -3.95
N GLY A 348 -10.34 -2.96 -3.18
CA GLY A 348 -11.76 -3.35 -3.06
C GLY A 348 -12.61 -2.14 -2.69
N ARG A 349 -12.21 -1.44 -1.61
CA ARG A 349 -12.90 -0.23 -1.14
C ARG A 349 -12.65 0.99 -2.01
N ARG A 350 -11.48 1.08 -2.67
CA ARG A 350 -11.08 2.22 -3.51
C ARG A 350 -10.37 1.82 -4.81
N PHE A 351 -10.80 2.38 -5.94
CA PHE A 351 -10.03 2.25 -7.19
C PHE A 351 -8.70 3.02 -7.15
N TYR A 352 -7.60 2.31 -7.43
CA TYR A 352 -6.27 2.87 -7.69
C TYR A 352 -5.93 2.86 -9.17
N THR A 353 -5.22 3.87 -9.65
CA THR A 353 -4.72 3.89 -11.03
C THR A 353 -3.61 2.86 -11.24
N ILE A 354 -3.54 2.27 -12.43
CA ILE A 354 -2.44 1.37 -12.81
C ILE A 354 -1.09 2.07 -12.71
N ASP A 355 -1.05 3.36 -13.07
CA ASP A 355 0.16 4.18 -13.00
C ASP A 355 0.65 4.35 -11.56
N TRP A 356 -0.26 4.59 -10.60
CA TRP A 356 0.10 4.63 -9.19
C TRP A 356 0.66 3.30 -8.69
N LEU A 357 0.05 2.16 -9.08
CA LEU A 357 0.57 0.83 -8.75
C LEU A 357 1.96 0.57 -9.36
N LYS A 358 2.20 1.04 -10.60
CA LYS A 358 3.53 0.98 -11.24
C LYS A 358 4.57 1.80 -10.49
N ASP A 359 4.19 2.96 -9.97
CA ASP A 359 5.08 3.76 -9.13
C ASP A 359 5.42 3.06 -7.82
N GLN A 360 4.44 2.40 -7.18
CA GLN A 360 4.72 1.59 -5.99
C GLN A 360 5.69 0.44 -6.33
N ILE A 361 5.52 -0.26 -7.45
CA ILE A 361 6.44 -1.32 -7.91
C ILE A 361 7.88 -0.82 -8.03
N LYS A 362 8.11 0.38 -8.59
CA LYS A 362 9.45 0.96 -8.70
C LYS A 362 10.06 1.19 -7.31
N ASP A 363 9.26 1.73 -6.39
CA ASP A 363 9.68 1.98 -5.02
C ASP A 363 9.95 0.70 -4.23
N LEU A 364 9.13 -0.35 -4.43
CA LEU A 364 9.35 -1.68 -3.86
C LEU A 364 10.72 -2.21 -4.29
N ALA A 365 11.00 -2.23 -5.59
CA ALA A 365 12.27 -2.74 -6.11
C ALA A 365 13.47 -1.88 -5.69
N TYR A 366 13.32 -0.55 -5.65
CA TYR A 366 14.35 0.36 -5.18
C TYR A 366 14.75 0.09 -3.73
N THR A 367 13.87 -0.49 -2.93
CA THR A 367 14.12 -0.90 -1.54
C THR A 367 14.10 -2.43 -1.33
N LYS A 368 14.34 -3.21 -2.40
CA LYS A 368 14.45 -4.68 -2.35
C LYS A 368 13.21 -5.44 -1.81
N LEU A 369 12.04 -4.80 -1.87
CA LEU A 369 10.75 -5.43 -1.67
C LEU A 369 10.30 -6.11 -2.98
N ASN A 370 9.64 -7.26 -2.90
CA ASN A 370 9.39 -8.16 -4.02
C ASN A 370 7.93 -8.58 -4.19
N THR A 371 7.01 -8.06 -3.38
CA THR A 371 5.59 -8.47 -3.41
C THR A 371 4.66 -7.26 -3.38
N LEU A 372 3.69 -7.23 -4.29
CA LEU A 372 2.54 -6.33 -4.27
C LEU A 372 1.28 -7.18 -4.13
N SER A 373 0.65 -7.18 -2.97
CA SER A 373 -0.67 -7.80 -2.77
C SER A 373 -1.75 -6.77 -3.09
N VAL A 374 -2.78 -7.14 -3.87
CA VAL A 374 -3.86 -6.23 -4.27
C VAL A 374 -5.19 -6.87 -3.95
N ARG A 375 -5.92 -6.31 -2.98
CA ARG A 375 -7.29 -6.71 -2.68
C ARG A 375 -8.21 -6.15 -3.74
N VAL A 376 -8.78 -7.02 -4.56
CA VAL A 376 -9.62 -6.65 -5.71
C VAL A 376 -11.11 -6.73 -5.41
N LYS A 377 -11.49 -7.40 -4.32
CA LYS A 377 -12.89 -7.61 -3.92
C LYS A 377 -13.06 -7.35 -2.43
N ASP A 378 -14.06 -6.53 -2.10
CA ASP A 378 -14.57 -6.28 -0.74
C ASP A 378 -16.09 -6.04 -0.82
N ASN A 379 -16.69 -5.51 0.23
CA ASN A 379 -18.10 -5.17 0.37
C ASN A 379 -18.65 -4.34 -0.79
N GLU A 380 -17.83 -3.46 -1.37
CA GLU A 380 -18.19 -2.55 -2.46
C GLU A 380 -18.23 -3.22 -3.84
N GLY A 381 -17.86 -4.49 -3.92
CA GLY A 381 -17.85 -5.28 -5.15
C GLY A 381 -16.44 -5.51 -5.68
N LEU A 382 -16.33 -5.62 -7.00
CA LEU A 382 -15.17 -6.15 -7.70
C LEU A 382 -14.47 -5.09 -8.57
N ARG A 383 -13.14 -5.03 -8.45
CA ARG A 383 -12.25 -4.09 -9.15
C ARG A 383 -11.51 -4.66 -10.33
N ILE A 384 -11.84 -5.86 -10.73
CA ILE A 384 -11.27 -6.48 -11.92
C ILE A 384 -12.38 -6.97 -12.84
N GLU A 385 -12.09 -6.98 -14.12
CA GLU A 385 -12.97 -7.58 -15.12
C GLU A 385 -13.13 -9.08 -14.85
N SER A 386 -14.36 -9.50 -14.58
CA SER A 386 -14.73 -10.90 -14.35
C SER A 386 -15.80 -11.36 -15.32
N GLY A 387 -15.55 -12.51 -15.95
CA GLY A 387 -16.55 -13.24 -16.71
C GLY A 387 -17.44 -14.13 -15.83
N VAL A 388 -16.97 -14.52 -14.64
CA VAL A 388 -17.71 -15.36 -13.70
C VAL A 388 -18.73 -14.55 -12.89
N LEU A 389 -18.31 -13.40 -12.33
CA LEU A 389 -19.14 -12.49 -11.54
C LEU A 389 -19.24 -11.08 -12.15
N PRO A 390 -19.73 -10.93 -13.40
CA PRO A 390 -19.71 -9.64 -14.10
C PRO A 390 -20.62 -8.58 -13.48
N LYS A 391 -21.60 -8.97 -12.65
CA LYS A 391 -22.60 -8.03 -12.12
C LYS A 391 -22.15 -7.28 -10.86
N ILE A 392 -21.09 -7.73 -10.19
CA ILE A 392 -20.52 -7.04 -9.01
C ILE A 392 -19.33 -6.15 -9.36
N MET A 393 -18.94 -6.06 -10.64
CA MET A 393 -17.92 -5.12 -11.09
C MET A 393 -18.39 -3.67 -10.84
N ASP A 394 -17.52 -2.83 -10.28
CA ASP A 394 -17.85 -1.42 -10.05
C ASP A 394 -17.87 -0.63 -11.37
N THR A 395 -19.04 -0.65 -12.02
CA THR A 395 -19.34 0.07 -13.27
C THR A 395 -19.98 1.44 -13.01
N THR A 396 -19.98 1.92 -11.76
CA THR A 396 -20.62 3.18 -11.41
C THR A 396 -19.86 4.39 -11.97
N PRO A 397 -20.53 5.49 -12.33
CA PRO A 397 -19.86 6.75 -12.68
C PRO A 397 -18.98 7.24 -11.52
N GLY A 398 -17.66 7.34 -11.75
CA GLY A 398 -16.68 7.68 -10.71
C GLY A 398 -16.20 6.48 -9.88
N GLY A 399 -16.66 5.26 -10.19
CA GLY A 399 -15.99 4.01 -9.85
C GLY A 399 -15.03 3.54 -10.91
N GLY A 400 -14.72 2.25 -10.86
CA GLY A 400 -13.75 1.67 -11.77
C GLY A 400 -13.39 0.25 -11.39
N PHE A 401 -13.03 -0.49 -12.43
CA PHE A 401 -12.39 -1.78 -12.38
C PHE A 401 -11.26 -1.78 -13.43
N TRP A 402 -10.25 -2.61 -13.22
CA TRP A 402 -9.20 -2.85 -14.20
C TRP A 402 -9.64 -3.95 -15.17
N SER A 403 -9.48 -3.70 -16.46
CA SER A 403 -9.58 -4.74 -17.48
C SER A 403 -8.51 -5.81 -17.29
N LYS A 404 -8.75 -7.01 -17.83
CA LYS A 404 -7.72 -8.07 -17.81
C LYS A 404 -6.44 -7.66 -18.53
N ALA A 405 -6.54 -6.79 -19.53
CA ALA A 405 -5.39 -6.27 -20.26
C ALA A 405 -4.53 -5.33 -19.41
N GLU A 406 -5.16 -4.45 -18.63
CA GLU A 406 -4.45 -3.55 -17.70
C GLU A 406 -3.73 -4.32 -16.59
N ILE A 407 -4.36 -5.36 -16.03
CA ILE A 407 -3.69 -6.23 -15.04
C ILE A 407 -2.50 -6.96 -15.67
N LYS A 408 -2.65 -7.51 -16.88
CA LYS A 408 -1.52 -8.17 -17.56
C LYS A 408 -0.37 -7.23 -17.84
N ASP A 409 -0.66 -5.98 -18.21
CA ASP A 409 0.35 -4.94 -18.37
C ASP A 409 1.05 -4.62 -17.04
N LEU A 410 0.30 -4.46 -15.95
CA LEU A 410 0.85 -4.26 -14.60
C LEU A 410 1.76 -5.42 -14.17
N VAL A 411 1.34 -6.67 -14.39
CA VAL A 411 2.13 -7.85 -14.03
C VAL A 411 3.39 -7.96 -14.90
N ALA A 412 3.30 -7.66 -16.19
CA ALA A 412 4.46 -7.63 -17.08
C ALA A 412 5.44 -6.52 -16.68
N PHE A 413 4.95 -5.37 -16.22
CA PHE A 413 5.75 -4.30 -15.65
C PHE A 413 6.42 -4.77 -14.35
N ALA A 414 5.67 -5.35 -13.40
CA ALA A 414 6.18 -5.86 -12.13
C ALA A 414 7.31 -6.88 -12.30
N ARG A 415 7.21 -7.77 -13.31
CA ARG A 415 8.26 -8.75 -13.63
C ARG A 415 9.61 -8.11 -13.98
N GLN A 416 9.63 -6.95 -14.64
CA GLN A 416 10.87 -6.24 -14.97
C GLN A 416 11.60 -5.76 -13.70
N TYR A 417 10.85 -5.53 -12.63
CA TYR A 417 11.32 -5.12 -11.32
C TYR A 417 11.41 -6.29 -10.32
N HIS A 418 11.25 -7.53 -10.79
CA HIS A 418 11.23 -8.73 -9.94
C HIS A 418 10.23 -8.65 -8.77
N VAL A 419 9.11 -7.94 -8.99
CA VAL A 419 7.98 -7.86 -8.05
C VAL A 419 6.88 -8.84 -8.50
N THR A 420 6.39 -9.66 -7.57
CA THR A 420 5.24 -10.54 -7.76
C THR A 420 3.97 -9.80 -7.39
N VAL A 421 2.97 -9.79 -8.26
CA VAL A 421 1.64 -9.23 -7.97
C VAL A 421 0.72 -10.37 -7.53
N ILE A 422 0.19 -10.31 -6.32
CA ILE A 422 -0.69 -11.34 -5.74
C ILE A 422 -2.09 -10.74 -5.61
N PRO A 423 -3.12 -11.32 -6.24
CA PRO A 423 -4.48 -10.87 -6.03
C PRO A 423 -5.06 -11.43 -4.73
N GLU A 424 -5.85 -10.60 -4.06
CA GLU A 424 -6.70 -10.97 -2.94
C GLU A 424 -8.17 -10.77 -3.31
N PHE A 425 -8.95 -11.85 -3.22
CA PHE A 425 -10.39 -11.87 -3.47
C PHE A 425 -11.07 -12.50 -2.26
N ASP A 426 -11.76 -11.67 -1.47
CA ASP A 426 -12.25 -12.10 -0.17
C ASP A 426 -13.60 -12.82 -0.21
N ILE A 427 -13.64 -13.98 0.43
CA ILE A 427 -14.80 -14.85 0.61
C ILE A 427 -14.74 -15.45 2.03
N PRO A 428 -15.84 -15.99 2.58
CA PRO A 428 -17.22 -15.82 2.12
C PRO A 428 -17.83 -14.50 2.58
N GLY A 429 -17.17 -13.79 3.52
CA GLY A 429 -17.58 -12.50 4.07
C GLY A 429 -17.31 -11.33 3.14
N HIS A 430 -17.34 -10.10 3.67
CA HIS A 430 -17.12 -8.85 2.93
C HIS A 430 -17.88 -8.80 1.59
N SER A 431 -19.15 -9.21 1.61
CA SER A 431 -19.94 -9.56 0.42
C SER A 431 -21.23 -8.75 0.30
N ASP A 432 -21.25 -7.52 0.81
CA ASP A 432 -22.43 -6.66 0.83
C ASP A 432 -23.05 -6.45 -0.57
N MET A 433 -22.25 -6.08 -1.58
CA MET A 433 -22.73 -5.94 -2.96
C MET A 433 -23.20 -7.26 -3.56
N ASP A 434 -22.57 -8.37 -3.21
CA ASP A 434 -22.92 -9.71 -3.64
C ASP A 434 -24.34 -10.05 -3.17
N THR A 435 -24.73 -9.68 -1.95
CA THR A 435 -26.10 -9.89 -1.45
C THR A 435 -27.16 -9.15 -2.25
N LEU A 436 -26.83 -7.98 -2.78
CA LEU A 436 -27.77 -7.18 -3.58
C LEU A 436 -27.95 -7.75 -4.99
N VAL A 437 -26.90 -8.35 -5.53
CA VAL A 437 -26.81 -8.74 -6.94
C VAL A 437 -27.07 -10.22 -7.18
N TYR A 438 -26.74 -11.05 -6.19
CA TYR A 438 -26.82 -12.51 -6.20
C TYR A 438 -27.50 -13.07 -4.94
N PRO A 439 -28.66 -12.54 -4.50
CA PRO A 439 -29.32 -12.98 -3.26
C PRO A 439 -29.65 -14.49 -3.26
N GLU A 440 -29.79 -15.10 -4.43
CA GLU A 440 -30.01 -16.54 -4.59
C GLU A 440 -28.82 -17.42 -4.17
N TYR A 441 -27.62 -16.86 -3.98
CA TYR A 441 -26.41 -17.59 -3.60
C TYR A 441 -25.91 -17.25 -2.18
N MET A 442 -26.62 -16.39 -1.45
CA MET A 442 -26.22 -15.93 -0.12
C MET A 442 -26.95 -16.67 0.99
N PHE A 443 -26.37 -16.66 2.21
CA PHE A 443 -27.09 -17.14 3.38
C PHE A 443 -28.36 -16.30 3.60
N PRO A 444 -29.51 -16.93 3.92
CA PRO A 444 -30.74 -16.19 4.19
C PRO A 444 -30.59 -15.23 5.38
N GLY A 445 -30.97 -13.97 5.21
CA GLY A 445 -31.02 -12.98 6.29
C GLY A 445 -29.66 -12.41 6.72
N GLY A 446 -28.58 -12.66 5.96
CA GLY A 446 -27.28 -12.03 6.19
C GLY A 446 -27.27 -10.57 5.76
N GLU A 447 -26.86 -9.66 6.65
CA GLU A 447 -26.60 -8.24 6.38
C GLU A 447 -25.32 -7.80 7.13
N GLY A 448 -24.53 -6.88 6.55
CA GLY A 448 -23.31 -6.37 7.19
C GLY A 448 -22.28 -7.46 7.43
N GLU A 449 -21.75 -7.57 8.65
CA GLU A 449 -20.82 -8.65 9.06
C GLU A 449 -21.43 -10.07 8.92
N ALA A 450 -22.74 -10.19 8.76
CA ALA A 450 -23.44 -11.47 8.50
C ALA A 450 -23.64 -11.77 7.00
N ALA A 451 -23.27 -10.84 6.11
CA ALA A 451 -23.41 -11.00 4.67
C ALA A 451 -22.34 -11.98 4.15
N GLY A 452 -22.78 -13.14 3.64
CA GLY A 452 -21.85 -14.10 3.06
C GLY A 452 -22.48 -15.13 2.14
N TRP A 453 -21.65 -15.68 1.27
CA TRP A 453 -22.01 -16.72 0.31
C TRP A 453 -22.47 -18.00 1.04
N ASP A 454 -23.61 -18.59 0.63
CA ASP A 454 -24.14 -19.84 1.21
C ASP A 454 -23.31 -21.05 0.75
N TYR A 455 -22.12 -21.15 1.32
CA TYR A 455 -21.16 -22.21 1.03
C TYR A 455 -21.61 -23.59 1.53
N SER A 456 -22.76 -23.73 2.21
CA SER A 456 -23.34 -25.05 2.49
C SER A 456 -23.70 -25.80 1.20
N ARG A 457 -23.92 -25.05 0.11
CA ARG A 457 -24.29 -25.57 -1.19
C ARG A 457 -23.08 -25.81 -2.09
N ALA A 458 -23.06 -26.97 -2.72
CA ALA A 458 -21.96 -27.37 -3.61
C ALA A 458 -21.84 -26.48 -4.87
N ASP A 459 -22.95 -25.97 -5.40
CA ASP A 459 -22.92 -25.07 -6.57
C ASP A 459 -22.30 -23.71 -6.23
N VAL A 460 -22.53 -23.21 -5.01
CA VAL A 460 -21.89 -21.98 -4.50
C VAL A 460 -20.40 -22.20 -4.30
N ARG A 461 -19.97 -23.30 -3.64
CA ARG A 461 -18.53 -23.58 -3.48
C ARG A 461 -17.80 -23.69 -4.82
N GLN A 462 -18.41 -24.34 -5.82
CA GLN A 462 -17.83 -24.41 -7.15
C GLN A 462 -17.72 -23.03 -7.82
N LEU A 463 -18.74 -22.18 -7.68
CA LEU A 463 -18.70 -20.80 -8.20
C LEU A 463 -17.56 -19.99 -7.58
N LEU A 464 -17.35 -20.12 -6.26
CA LEU A 464 -16.24 -19.45 -5.56
C LEU A 464 -14.88 -19.94 -6.07
N ILE A 465 -14.70 -21.26 -6.26
CA ILE A 465 -13.48 -21.81 -6.85
C ILE A 465 -13.25 -21.27 -8.27
N ASP A 466 -14.29 -21.19 -9.09
CA ASP A 466 -14.19 -20.74 -10.48
C ASP A 466 -13.79 -19.25 -10.58
N VAL A 467 -14.34 -18.37 -9.73
CA VAL A 467 -13.95 -16.95 -9.73
C VAL A 467 -12.55 -16.73 -9.15
N LEU A 468 -12.15 -17.48 -8.13
CA LEU A 468 -10.79 -17.42 -7.59
C LEU A 468 -9.76 -17.92 -8.61
N ARG A 469 -10.10 -18.94 -9.40
CA ARG A 469 -9.28 -19.40 -10.53
C ARG A 469 -9.15 -18.32 -11.60
N GLU A 470 -10.26 -17.71 -12.03
CA GLU A 470 -10.23 -16.60 -13.00
C GLU A 470 -9.35 -15.45 -12.51
N THR A 471 -9.40 -15.16 -11.21
CA THR A 471 -8.59 -14.13 -10.56
C THR A 471 -7.10 -14.47 -10.64
N GLY A 472 -6.70 -15.69 -10.23
CA GLY A 472 -5.32 -16.15 -10.34
C GLY A 472 -4.77 -16.14 -11.78
N GLU A 473 -5.58 -16.58 -12.75
CA GLU A 473 -5.23 -16.57 -14.17
C GLU A 473 -5.06 -15.16 -14.73
N THR A 474 -5.86 -14.20 -14.27
CA THR A 474 -5.79 -12.80 -14.72
C THR A 474 -4.49 -12.13 -14.27
N PHE A 475 -4.05 -12.41 -13.04
CA PHE A 475 -2.82 -11.86 -12.48
C PHE A 475 -1.57 -12.65 -12.86
N GLU A 476 -1.71 -13.82 -13.48
CA GLU A 476 -0.59 -14.75 -13.75
C GLU A 476 0.25 -15.03 -12.48
N SER A 477 -0.41 -15.01 -11.33
CA SER A 477 0.22 -15.15 -10.01
C SER A 477 0.30 -16.63 -9.63
N PRO A 478 1.38 -17.11 -9.00
CA PRO A 478 1.42 -18.45 -8.43
C PRO A 478 0.52 -18.60 -7.18
N PHE A 479 0.02 -17.49 -6.64
CA PHE A 479 -0.82 -17.45 -5.45
C PHE A 479 -2.15 -16.75 -5.71
N VAL A 480 -3.18 -17.19 -5.00
CA VAL A 480 -4.44 -16.45 -4.82
C VAL A 480 -4.68 -16.32 -3.32
N HIS A 481 -4.81 -15.09 -2.85
CA HIS A 481 -5.27 -14.83 -1.50
C HIS A 481 -6.79 -14.80 -1.50
N VAL A 482 -7.41 -15.63 -0.66
CA VAL A 482 -8.85 -15.88 -0.68
C VAL A 482 -9.62 -15.10 0.38
N GLY A 483 -8.98 -14.05 0.93
CA GLY A 483 -9.38 -13.36 2.16
C GLY A 483 -9.63 -14.35 3.30
N GLY A 484 -10.88 -14.45 3.73
CA GLY A 484 -11.34 -15.27 4.84
C GLY A 484 -11.53 -14.49 6.13
N ASP A 485 -11.29 -13.18 6.12
CA ASP A 485 -11.37 -12.35 7.31
C ASP A 485 -12.82 -12.03 7.71
N GLU A 486 -12.97 -11.75 8.99
CA GLU A 486 -14.13 -11.15 9.64
C GLU A 486 -15.49 -11.84 9.48
N PHE A 487 -15.49 -13.15 9.20
CA PHE A 487 -16.70 -13.95 9.14
C PHE A 487 -17.13 -14.50 10.52
N PHE A 488 -17.34 -13.60 11.49
CA PHE A 488 -17.58 -13.96 12.89
C PHE A 488 -19.04 -14.23 13.26
N GLY A 489 -19.24 -15.01 14.33
CA GLY A 489 -20.47 -14.98 15.14
C GLY A 489 -21.74 -15.51 14.46
N GLN A 490 -21.65 -16.00 13.22
CA GLN A 490 -22.80 -16.52 12.50
C GLN A 490 -22.88 -18.04 12.62
N ASP A 491 -23.73 -18.52 13.52
CA ASP A 491 -24.26 -19.88 13.40
C ASP A 491 -25.26 -19.91 12.24
N HIS A 492 -24.74 -19.99 11.00
CA HIS A 492 -25.57 -20.24 9.83
C HIS A 492 -26.11 -21.68 9.92
N PRO A 493 -27.42 -21.89 10.12
CA PRO A 493 -27.95 -23.24 10.34
C PRO A 493 -27.65 -24.19 9.17
N HIS A 494 -27.64 -23.64 7.94
CA HIS A 494 -27.30 -24.40 6.73
C HIS A 494 -25.83 -24.84 6.72
N ALA A 495 -24.88 -23.98 7.14
CA ALA A 495 -23.47 -24.32 7.22
C ALA A 495 -23.23 -25.42 8.27
N LEU A 496 -23.86 -25.29 9.43
CA LEU A 496 -23.81 -26.28 10.51
C LEU A 496 -24.42 -27.62 10.10
N GLU A 497 -25.58 -27.61 9.42
CA GLU A 497 -26.21 -28.82 8.88
C GLU A 497 -25.31 -29.50 7.85
N TRP A 498 -24.75 -28.71 6.92
CA TRP A 498 -23.85 -29.23 5.89
C TRP A 498 -22.61 -29.88 6.52
N ILE A 499 -21.92 -29.21 7.44
CA ILE A 499 -20.67 -29.74 7.97
C ILE A 499 -20.89 -31.00 8.82
N ARG A 500 -21.95 -31.06 9.63
CA ARG A 500 -22.30 -32.27 10.40
C ARG A 500 -22.65 -33.44 9.49
N ALA A 501 -23.31 -33.17 8.36
CA ALA A 501 -23.59 -34.19 7.36
C ALA A 501 -22.32 -34.61 6.61
N HIS A 502 -21.41 -33.68 6.32
CA HIS A 502 -20.16 -33.92 5.61
C HIS A 502 -19.16 -34.74 6.45
N THR A 503 -18.96 -34.37 7.71
CA THR A 503 -18.03 -35.06 8.63
C THR A 503 -18.64 -36.31 9.26
N GLY A 504 -19.98 -36.35 9.40
CA GLY A 504 -20.68 -37.35 10.17
C GLY A 504 -20.58 -37.16 11.69
N ASP A 505 -20.01 -36.03 12.14
CA ASP A 505 -19.83 -35.69 13.55
C ASP A 505 -20.83 -34.61 13.99
N GLN A 506 -21.56 -34.86 15.07
CA GLN A 506 -22.53 -33.90 15.63
C GLN A 506 -21.87 -32.81 16.48
N GLU A 507 -20.63 -33.02 16.91
CA GLU A 507 -19.84 -32.03 17.63
C GLU A 507 -19.24 -30.99 16.67
N ALA A 508 -19.28 -31.22 15.36
CA ALA A 508 -18.89 -30.23 14.36
C ALA A 508 -19.69 -28.92 14.52
N THR A 509 -18.99 -27.82 14.31
CA THR A 509 -19.40 -26.44 14.54
C THR A 509 -19.42 -25.64 13.24
N SER A 510 -19.96 -24.42 13.27
CA SER A 510 -19.91 -23.50 12.12
C SER A 510 -18.48 -23.11 11.73
N VAL A 511 -17.52 -23.16 12.68
CA VAL A 511 -16.09 -22.96 12.40
C VAL A 511 -15.56 -24.11 11.54
N ASP A 512 -15.95 -25.36 11.81
CA ASP A 512 -15.57 -26.50 10.97
C ASP A 512 -16.07 -26.35 9.52
N ALA A 513 -17.27 -25.78 9.35
CA ALA A 513 -17.81 -25.51 8.02
C ALA A 513 -16.96 -24.48 7.26
N TYR A 514 -16.54 -23.41 7.97
CA TYR A 514 -15.63 -22.41 7.43
C TYR A 514 -14.27 -23.03 7.05
N LEU A 515 -13.66 -23.82 7.94
CA LEU A 515 -12.36 -24.46 7.65
C LEU A 515 -12.45 -25.42 6.46
N GLU A 516 -13.55 -26.17 6.35
CA GLU A 516 -13.77 -27.10 5.24
C GLU A 516 -14.02 -26.38 3.91
N LEU A 517 -14.69 -25.21 3.91
CA LEU A 517 -14.77 -24.36 2.72
C LEU A 517 -13.37 -24.04 2.18
N PHE A 518 -12.45 -23.59 3.04
CA PHE A 518 -11.11 -23.24 2.60
C PHE A 518 -10.25 -24.44 2.23
N ASN A 519 -10.47 -25.61 2.82
CA ASN A 519 -9.89 -26.87 2.35
C ASN A 519 -10.34 -27.20 0.92
N GLU A 520 -11.65 -27.15 0.63
CA GLU A 520 -12.19 -27.38 -0.71
C GLU A 520 -11.66 -26.34 -1.72
N VAL A 521 -11.62 -25.06 -1.33
CA VAL A 521 -11.09 -23.96 -2.16
C VAL A 521 -9.61 -24.17 -2.47
N ALA A 522 -8.79 -24.46 -1.48
CA ALA A 522 -7.36 -24.70 -1.67
C ALA A 522 -7.10 -25.91 -2.57
N ALA A 523 -7.85 -27.00 -2.40
CA ALA A 523 -7.77 -28.16 -3.28
C ALA A 523 -8.18 -27.83 -4.73
N GLY A 524 -9.23 -27.02 -4.92
CA GLY A 524 -9.69 -26.58 -6.24
C GLY A 524 -8.71 -25.66 -6.97
N LEU A 525 -8.04 -24.78 -6.21
CA LEU A 525 -7.00 -23.88 -6.72
C LEU A 525 -5.70 -24.63 -7.03
N ALA A 526 -5.29 -25.59 -6.19
CA ALA A 526 -4.14 -26.44 -6.43
C ALA A 526 -4.25 -27.25 -7.73
N GLN A 527 -5.45 -27.74 -8.06
CA GLN A 527 -5.72 -28.41 -9.35
C GLN A 527 -5.51 -27.49 -10.56
N ALA A 528 -5.65 -26.18 -10.38
CA ALA A 528 -5.40 -25.16 -11.40
C ALA A 528 -3.96 -24.60 -11.36
N GLY A 529 -3.10 -25.13 -10.48
CA GLY A 529 -1.70 -24.73 -10.36
C GLY A 529 -1.44 -23.53 -9.44
N PHE A 530 -2.42 -23.12 -8.64
CA PHE A 530 -2.29 -22.02 -7.69
C PHE A 530 -2.06 -22.53 -6.26
N ARG A 531 -1.34 -21.74 -5.46
CA ARG A 531 -1.25 -21.88 -4.01
C ARG A 531 -2.21 -20.89 -3.33
N THR A 532 -2.75 -21.27 -2.18
CA THR A 532 -3.74 -20.47 -1.46
C THR A 532 -3.12 -19.72 -0.29
N MET A 533 -3.49 -18.44 -0.15
CA MET A 533 -3.20 -17.60 1.01
C MET A 533 -4.51 -17.20 1.70
N MET A 534 -4.56 -17.17 3.03
CA MET A 534 -5.77 -16.87 3.81
C MET A 534 -5.46 -16.08 5.08
N TRP A 535 -6.36 -15.19 5.51
CA TRP A 535 -6.26 -14.48 6.79
C TRP A 535 -6.40 -15.43 8.00
N ASN A 536 -5.89 -15.03 9.17
CA ASN A 536 -5.71 -15.92 10.32
C ASN A 536 -6.85 -15.91 11.36
N ASP A 537 -7.69 -14.88 11.38
CA ASP A 537 -8.55 -14.51 12.50
C ASP A 537 -9.62 -15.56 12.85
N MET A 538 -9.98 -16.43 11.91
CA MET A 538 -10.92 -17.52 12.14
C MET A 538 -10.27 -18.83 12.59
N ILE A 539 -8.93 -18.88 12.69
CA ILE A 539 -8.18 -20.09 13.08
C ILE A 539 -7.96 -20.09 14.59
N ASN A 540 -8.94 -20.55 15.35
CA ASN A 540 -8.95 -20.47 16.82
C ASN A 540 -8.49 -21.75 17.56
N GLY A 541 -8.23 -22.85 16.85
CA GLY A 541 -7.65 -24.10 17.38
C GLY A 541 -8.45 -24.79 18.49
N LYS A 542 -9.72 -24.41 18.71
CA LYS A 542 -10.56 -24.93 19.79
C LYS A 542 -11.82 -25.57 19.22
N ASN A 543 -12.18 -26.75 19.75
CA ASN A 543 -13.46 -27.41 19.50
C ASN A 543 -13.80 -27.63 18.01
N THR A 544 -12.78 -27.79 17.16
CA THR A 544 -12.94 -28.18 15.76
C THR A 544 -12.64 -29.66 15.58
N VAL A 545 -13.37 -30.29 14.68
CA VAL A 545 -13.15 -31.66 14.19
C VAL A 545 -12.55 -31.67 12.79
N VAL A 546 -12.56 -30.52 12.11
CA VAL A 546 -11.87 -30.27 10.83
C VAL A 546 -10.55 -29.56 11.10
N GLU A 547 -9.49 -30.06 10.48
CA GLU A 547 -8.20 -29.38 10.43
C GLU A 547 -8.05 -28.63 9.11
N LEU A 548 -7.59 -27.38 9.17
CA LEU A 548 -7.26 -26.61 7.98
C LEU A 548 -5.98 -27.16 7.33
N SER A 549 -5.98 -27.24 6.00
CA SER A 549 -4.87 -27.78 5.22
C SER A 549 -3.57 -27.00 5.45
N ARG A 550 -2.46 -27.72 5.61
CA ARG A 550 -1.10 -27.14 5.72
C ARG A 550 -0.54 -26.65 4.38
N ASP A 551 -1.24 -26.89 3.29
CA ASP A 551 -0.91 -26.32 1.98
C ASP A 551 -1.33 -24.85 1.85
N ILE A 552 -2.14 -24.34 2.80
CA ILE A 552 -2.57 -22.94 2.86
C ILE A 552 -1.53 -22.14 3.64
N THR A 553 -1.00 -21.10 3.00
CA THR A 553 -0.14 -20.11 3.68
C THR A 553 -1.01 -19.13 4.44
N ILE A 554 -0.70 -18.91 5.72
CA ILE A 554 -1.49 -18.00 6.56
C ILE A 554 -0.91 -16.60 6.45
N VAL A 555 -1.73 -15.63 6.06
CA VAL A 555 -1.40 -14.21 6.16
C VAL A 555 -1.94 -13.73 7.51
N TYR A 556 -1.03 -13.33 8.39
CA TYR A 556 -1.33 -13.09 9.79
C TYR A 556 -1.44 -11.60 10.06
N TRP A 557 -2.64 -11.11 10.34
CA TRP A 557 -2.85 -9.70 10.61
C TRP A 557 -2.91 -9.37 12.10
N ALA A 558 -3.56 -10.21 12.93
CA ALA A 558 -3.58 -10.03 14.39
C ALA A 558 -4.03 -11.28 15.17
N GLU A 559 -3.57 -11.40 16.43
CA GLU A 559 -4.15 -12.32 17.43
C GLU A 559 -5.45 -11.72 18.00
N ILE A 560 -6.58 -11.99 17.37
CA ILE A 560 -7.88 -11.41 17.74
C ILE A 560 -9.00 -12.42 17.52
N TYR A 561 -10.17 -12.14 18.08
CA TYR A 561 -11.37 -12.98 17.90
C TYR A 561 -11.15 -14.46 18.29
N GLU A 562 -10.30 -14.67 19.31
CA GLU A 562 -9.85 -15.99 19.79
C GLU A 562 -8.98 -16.80 18.82
N SER A 563 -8.46 -16.19 17.74
CA SER A 563 -7.46 -16.82 16.88
C SER A 563 -6.23 -17.27 17.67
N LEU A 564 -5.56 -18.30 17.18
CA LEU A 564 -4.26 -18.73 17.69
C LEU A 564 -3.20 -17.64 17.49
N SER A 565 -2.18 -17.63 18.34
CA SER A 565 -1.01 -16.76 18.15
C SER A 565 -0.19 -17.17 16.93
N ALA A 566 0.68 -16.28 16.44
CA ALA A 566 1.54 -16.57 15.30
C ALA A 566 2.47 -17.74 15.60
N GLU A 567 3.04 -17.78 16.80
CA GLU A 567 3.90 -18.88 17.25
C GLU A 567 3.13 -20.20 17.40
N GLU A 568 1.87 -20.17 17.87
CA GLU A 568 1.02 -21.37 17.94
C GLU A 568 0.72 -21.96 16.56
N LEU A 569 0.40 -21.11 15.58
CA LEU A 569 0.18 -21.57 14.19
C LEU A 569 1.45 -22.17 13.59
N ILE A 570 2.61 -21.55 13.81
CA ILE A 570 3.90 -22.11 13.36
C ILE A 570 4.17 -23.47 14.00
N HIS A 571 3.93 -23.61 15.31
CA HIS A 571 4.08 -24.90 15.99
C HIS A 571 3.10 -25.97 15.50
N GLN A 572 1.94 -25.56 14.96
CA GLN A 572 1.01 -26.46 14.29
C GLN A 572 1.39 -26.80 12.85
N GLY A 573 2.48 -26.22 12.32
CA GLY A 573 3.05 -26.54 11.01
C GLY A 573 2.59 -25.64 9.87
N TYR A 574 1.99 -24.48 10.15
CA TYR A 574 1.68 -23.49 9.12
C TYR A 574 2.89 -22.61 8.79
N GLU A 575 2.98 -22.21 7.52
CA GLU A 575 3.86 -21.13 7.09
C GLU A 575 3.10 -19.79 7.19
N LEU A 576 3.74 -18.76 7.74
CA LEU A 576 3.12 -17.45 7.98
C LEU A 576 3.75 -16.33 7.15
N ILE A 577 2.95 -15.36 6.73
CA ILE A 577 3.39 -14.06 6.24
C ILE A 577 2.67 -13.01 7.11
N GLY A 578 3.38 -12.10 7.77
CA GLY A 578 2.69 -11.09 8.58
C GLY A 578 2.16 -9.91 7.74
N SER A 579 1.02 -9.36 8.15
CA SER A 579 0.43 -8.10 7.67
C SER A 579 -0.18 -7.35 8.87
N SER A 580 0.70 -6.91 9.77
CA SER A 580 0.33 -6.49 11.13
C SER A 580 -0.74 -5.37 11.19
N SER A 581 -1.78 -5.58 12.01
CA SER A 581 -2.81 -4.56 12.29
C SER A 581 -2.26 -3.29 12.94
N ASP A 582 -1.16 -3.40 13.69
CA ASP A 582 -0.48 -2.23 14.27
C ASP A 582 0.17 -1.33 13.21
N LEU A 583 0.34 -1.84 11.98
CA LEU A 583 0.93 -1.14 10.85
C LEU A 583 -0.09 -0.66 9.82
N TYR A 584 -1.39 -0.80 10.08
CA TYR A 584 -2.44 -0.41 9.14
C TYR A 584 -2.29 1.05 8.72
N HIS A 585 -1.99 1.25 7.45
CA HIS A 585 -1.93 2.56 6.84
C HIS A 585 -3.30 2.92 6.25
N ASP A 586 -4.21 3.35 7.14
CA ASP A 586 -5.56 3.78 6.78
C ASP A 586 -5.75 5.29 7.04
N LEU A 587 -5.92 6.06 5.95
CA LEU A 587 -6.05 7.52 5.98
C LEU A 587 -7.50 7.96 6.16
N TRP A 588 -8.11 7.53 7.26
CA TRP A 588 -9.43 7.94 7.73
C TRP A 588 -9.36 9.31 8.46
N PRO A 589 -10.41 10.15 8.54
CA PRO A 589 -10.55 11.18 9.57
C PRO A 589 -11.60 10.80 10.62
N PRO A 590 -11.40 11.08 11.91
CA PRO A 590 -12.27 10.54 12.94
C PRO A 590 -13.51 11.42 13.01
N LEU A 591 -14.55 11.01 12.29
CA LEU A 591 -15.75 11.82 12.15
C LEU A 591 -16.65 11.78 13.39
N ASP A 592 -16.50 10.81 14.28
CA ASP A 592 -17.13 10.88 15.60
C ASP A 592 -16.54 9.87 16.60
N LYS A 593 -15.91 10.37 17.68
CA LYS A 593 -15.47 9.53 18.81
C LYS A 593 -16.64 8.93 19.60
N SER A 594 -17.86 9.44 19.45
CA SER A 594 -19.03 8.98 20.21
C SER A 594 -19.61 7.67 19.67
N GLN A 595 -19.42 7.37 18.38
CA GLN A 595 -19.88 6.12 17.77
C GLN A 595 -18.81 5.03 17.74
N LYS A 596 -17.54 5.39 17.59
CA LYS A 596 -16.40 4.46 17.66
C LYS A 596 -15.23 5.09 18.43
N PRO A 597 -15.29 5.13 19.79
CA PRO A 597 -14.30 5.82 20.63
C PRO A 597 -12.87 5.29 20.53
N ASN A 598 -12.70 4.09 19.94
CA ASN A 598 -11.41 3.42 19.74
C ASN A 598 -10.90 3.50 18.30
N MET A 599 -11.65 4.09 17.35
CA MET A 599 -11.12 4.44 16.03
C MET A 599 -10.28 5.72 16.14
N THR A 600 -9.16 5.63 16.85
CA THR A 600 -8.01 6.47 16.51
C THR A 600 -7.51 6.00 15.17
N ILE A 601 -7.24 6.93 14.26
CA ILE A 601 -6.48 6.67 13.04
C ILE A 601 -5.11 6.18 13.49
N ASN A 602 -5.01 4.87 13.64
CA ASN A 602 -3.82 4.12 14.05
C ASN A 602 -2.90 4.01 12.84
N GLN A 603 -2.53 5.16 12.30
CA GLN A 603 -1.37 5.27 11.45
C GLN A 603 -0.19 4.80 12.30
N PRO A 604 0.60 3.78 11.91
CA PRO A 604 1.86 3.59 12.59
C PRO A 604 2.63 4.89 12.37
N LEU A 605 2.89 5.63 13.45
CA LEU A 605 3.79 6.76 13.38
C LEU A 605 5.14 6.17 12.94
N PRO A 606 5.85 6.76 11.95
CA PRO A 606 7.11 6.20 11.49
C PRO A 606 8.10 5.94 12.64
N GLU A 607 8.14 6.80 13.66
CA GLU A 607 8.94 6.57 14.87
C GLU A 607 8.49 5.33 15.67
N TYR A 608 7.17 5.10 15.83
CA TYR A 608 6.65 3.90 16.49
C TYR A 608 6.98 2.64 15.68
N GLN A 609 6.82 2.67 14.37
CA GLN A 609 7.21 1.56 13.49
C GLN A 609 8.72 1.26 13.62
N TRP A 610 9.56 2.30 13.65
CA TRP A 610 11.00 2.15 13.84
C TRP A 610 11.36 1.54 15.20
N GLN A 611 10.65 1.92 16.28
CA GLN A 611 10.94 1.45 17.63
C GLN A 611 10.42 0.03 17.90
N THR A 612 9.26 -0.32 17.34
CA THR A 612 8.52 -1.54 17.68
C THR A 612 8.62 -2.61 16.59
N TYR A 613 8.71 -2.22 15.32
CA TYR A 613 8.55 -3.08 14.15
C TYR A 613 9.80 -3.20 13.27
N LEU A 614 10.98 -2.85 13.80
CA LEU A 614 12.27 -3.03 13.12
C LEU A 614 12.82 -4.46 13.26
N SER A 615 11.93 -5.45 13.18
CA SER A 615 12.22 -6.88 13.15
C SER A 615 11.16 -7.56 12.25
N PRO A 616 11.57 -8.47 11.35
CA PRO A 616 10.64 -9.19 10.47
C PRO A 616 9.82 -10.26 11.20
N PHE A 617 10.07 -10.44 12.49
CA PHE A 617 9.50 -11.49 13.34
C PHE A 617 8.55 -10.91 14.39
N MET A 618 8.16 -9.64 14.24
CA MET A 618 7.13 -8.99 15.05
C MET A 618 5.75 -9.19 14.40
N TYR A 619 4.85 -9.86 15.10
CA TYR A 619 3.48 -10.14 14.67
C TYR A 619 2.48 -9.44 15.61
N SER A 620 1.36 -8.94 15.07
CA SER A 620 0.41 -8.20 15.89
C SER A 620 -0.37 -9.08 16.86
N ARG A 621 -0.65 -8.56 18.05
CA ARG A 621 -1.66 -9.11 18.96
C ARG A 621 -2.95 -8.26 19.00
N GLY A 622 -3.18 -7.46 17.96
CA GLY A 622 -4.33 -6.57 17.85
C GLY A 622 -4.28 -5.45 18.89
N TRP A 623 -5.00 -5.63 20.01
CA TRP A 623 -5.14 -4.61 21.06
C TRP A 623 -4.09 -4.70 22.18
N SER A 624 -3.08 -5.54 22.00
CA SER A 624 -2.00 -5.80 22.97
C SER A 624 -0.63 -5.62 22.31
N ASP A 625 0.42 -5.53 23.14
CA ASP A 625 1.79 -5.45 22.64
C ASP A 625 2.10 -6.61 21.68
N PRO A 626 2.76 -6.32 20.54
CA PRO A 626 3.00 -7.33 19.52
C PRO A 626 3.92 -8.46 19.99
N GLU A 627 3.76 -9.63 19.37
CA GLU A 627 4.52 -10.84 19.62
C GLU A 627 5.82 -10.84 18.81
N GLN A 628 6.96 -10.91 19.50
CA GLN A 628 8.24 -11.26 18.88
C GLN A 628 8.36 -12.80 18.88
N LEU A 629 8.44 -13.41 17.69
CA LEU A 629 8.63 -14.86 17.57
C LEU A 629 9.92 -15.31 18.27
N THR A 630 9.88 -16.49 18.88
CA THR A 630 11.09 -17.13 19.40
C THR A 630 11.99 -17.63 18.26
N PRO A 631 13.32 -17.79 18.48
CA PRO A 631 14.22 -18.35 17.46
C PRO A 631 13.83 -19.73 16.93
N ALA A 632 13.04 -20.50 17.71
CA ALA A 632 12.52 -21.79 17.27
C ALA A 632 11.35 -21.66 16.28
N ALA A 633 10.57 -20.58 16.37
CA ALA A 633 9.43 -20.29 15.50
C ALA A 633 9.82 -19.44 14.27
N GLU A 634 10.89 -18.65 14.32
CA GLU A 634 11.40 -17.84 13.19
C GLU A 634 11.45 -18.58 11.82
N PRO A 635 11.80 -19.89 11.74
CA PRO A 635 11.79 -20.61 10.47
C PRO A 635 10.41 -20.68 9.78
N GLY A 636 9.31 -20.66 10.54
CA GLY A 636 7.94 -20.68 10.00
C GLY A 636 7.43 -19.33 9.49
N SER A 637 8.11 -18.23 9.83
CA SER A 637 7.82 -16.89 9.30
C SER A 637 8.46 -16.72 7.93
N LEU A 638 7.68 -16.56 6.87
CA LEU A 638 8.19 -16.36 5.51
C LEU A 638 8.47 -14.90 5.17
N GLY A 639 8.02 -13.94 5.98
CA GLY A 639 8.25 -12.51 5.78
C GLY A 639 7.05 -11.65 6.19
N GLN A 640 7.00 -10.41 5.69
CA GLN A 640 5.99 -9.43 6.06
C GLN A 640 5.57 -8.57 4.85
N ILE A 641 4.29 -8.24 4.79
CA ILE A 641 3.66 -7.34 3.82
C ILE A 641 3.09 -6.14 4.58
N PHE A 642 3.37 -4.94 4.11
CA PHE A 642 2.90 -3.71 4.74
C PHE A 642 1.45 -3.41 4.31
N PRO A 643 0.48 -3.28 5.23
CA PRO A 643 -0.94 -3.11 4.88
C PRO A 643 -1.36 -1.66 4.63
N ILE A 644 -1.91 -1.37 3.45
CA ILE A 644 -2.75 -0.20 3.19
C ILE A 644 -4.21 -0.67 3.16
N TRP A 645 -5.02 -0.04 4.00
CA TRP A 645 -6.47 -0.21 4.03
C TRP A 645 -7.16 1.10 3.68
N ASP A 646 -8.26 1.02 2.94
CA ASP A 646 -9.07 2.17 2.54
C ASP A 646 -10.46 2.07 3.15
N ASP A 647 -10.52 1.84 4.47
CA ASP A 647 -11.78 1.75 5.21
C ASP A 647 -12.65 2.99 4.95
N ALA A 648 -12.01 4.15 4.79
CA ALA A 648 -12.70 5.39 4.52
C ALA A 648 -13.31 5.46 3.10
N HIS A 649 -13.03 4.53 2.19
CA HIS A 649 -13.43 4.57 0.77
C HIS A 649 -12.71 5.65 -0.05
N GLY A 650 -11.40 5.77 0.18
CA GLY A 650 -10.51 6.62 -0.61
C GLY A 650 -10.46 8.08 -0.17
N TRP A 651 -10.61 8.38 1.12
CA TRP A 651 -10.61 9.77 1.60
C TRP A 651 -9.32 10.53 1.24
N ALA A 652 -8.18 9.86 1.27
CA ALA A 652 -6.91 10.47 0.87
C ALA A 652 -6.67 10.28 -0.63
N PRO A 653 -6.29 11.32 -1.40
CA PRO A 653 -5.86 11.13 -2.79
C PRO A 653 -4.57 10.31 -2.87
N GLU A 654 -4.30 9.71 -4.03
CA GLU A 654 -3.11 8.88 -4.31
C GLU A 654 -1.81 9.62 -3.98
N GLU A 655 -1.75 10.92 -4.22
CA GLU A 655 -0.57 11.74 -3.95
C GLU A 655 -0.31 11.88 -2.45
N LEU A 656 -1.37 12.08 -1.64
CA LEU A 656 -1.22 12.15 -0.19
C LEU A 656 -0.78 10.80 0.37
N LEU A 657 -1.41 9.72 -0.10
CA LEU A 657 -1.03 8.36 0.26
C LEU A 657 0.45 8.09 -0.08
N THR A 658 0.90 8.52 -1.26
CA THR A 658 2.30 8.38 -1.68
C THR A 658 3.26 9.09 -0.71
N GLN A 659 2.95 10.32 -0.32
CA GLN A 659 3.76 11.10 0.62
C GLN A 659 3.82 10.45 2.00
N THR A 660 2.70 9.97 2.52
CA THR A 660 2.63 9.35 3.85
C THR A 660 3.19 7.94 3.87
N LEU A 661 3.11 7.21 2.76
CA LEU A 661 3.63 5.86 2.64
C LEU A 661 5.16 5.83 2.61
N LEU A 662 5.80 6.81 1.97
CA LEU A 662 7.26 6.84 1.77
C LEU A 662 8.07 6.49 3.03
N PRO A 663 7.96 7.19 4.18
CA PRO A 663 8.76 6.86 5.37
C PRO A 663 8.46 5.46 5.91
N ARG A 664 7.20 5.02 5.87
CA ARG A 664 6.75 3.73 6.42
C ARG A 664 7.28 2.56 5.59
N LEU A 665 7.24 2.70 4.27
CA LEU A 665 7.76 1.68 3.36
C LEU A 665 9.29 1.55 3.46
N ARG A 666 10.01 2.65 3.74
CA ARG A 666 11.47 2.61 3.98
C ARG A 666 11.83 1.90 5.28
N ILE A 667 11.07 2.11 6.35
CA ILE A 667 11.25 1.39 7.62
C ILE A 667 10.90 -0.08 7.43
N HIS A 668 9.80 -0.37 6.73
CA HIS A 668 9.39 -1.74 6.40
C HIS A 668 10.48 -2.48 5.64
N ALA A 669 11.02 -1.87 4.57
CA ALA A 669 12.13 -2.43 3.81
C ALA A 669 13.36 -2.74 4.66
N GLN A 670 13.75 -1.83 5.55
CA GLN A 670 14.85 -2.07 6.50
C GLN A 670 14.56 -3.25 7.43
N SER A 671 13.34 -3.35 7.94
CA SER A 671 12.90 -4.42 8.84
C SER A 671 12.95 -5.79 8.13
N VAL A 672 12.33 -5.90 6.96
CA VAL A 672 12.17 -7.19 6.25
C VAL A 672 13.40 -7.63 5.48
N TRP A 673 14.36 -6.75 5.20
CA TRP A 673 15.69 -7.18 4.76
C TRP A 673 16.50 -7.82 5.90
N ASN A 674 16.08 -7.57 7.15
CA ASN A 674 16.68 -8.09 8.38
C ASN A 674 18.16 -7.68 8.56
N SER A 675 18.57 -6.54 8.00
CA SER A 675 19.91 -5.97 8.15
C SER A 675 20.04 -5.16 9.44
N PRO A 676 21.27 -4.95 9.96
CA PRO A 676 21.50 -4.00 11.03
C PRO A 676 20.92 -2.63 10.69
N ALA A 677 20.32 -1.97 11.69
CA ALA A 677 19.79 -0.63 11.51
C ALA A 677 20.91 0.34 11.05
N PRO A 678 20.69 1.13 10.00
CA PRO A 678 21.74 2.01 9.44
C PRO A 678 22.16 3.15 10.37
N VAL A 679 21.30 3.50 11.32
CA VAL A 679 21.44 4.60 12.27
C VAL A 679 20.77 4.23 13.60
N ALA A 680 21.01 5.00 14.67
CA ALA A 680 20.56 4.61 16.01
C ALA A 680 19.10 4.95 16.31
N SER A 681 18.52 5.93 15.59
CA SER A 681 17.16 6.42 15.86
C SER A 681 16.44 6.85 14.59
N PHE A 682 15.10 6.90 14.65
CA PHE A 682 14.29 7.44 13.55
C PHE A 682 14.65 8.90 13.23
N ALA A 683 15.01 9.70 14.24
CA ALA A 683 15.43 11.09 14.04
C ALA A 683 16.71 11.23 13.19
N GLU A 684 17.59 10.23 13.22
CA GLU A 684 18.76 10.14 12.32
C GLU A 684 18.40 9.54 10.95
N PHE A 685 17.37 8.68 10.90
CA PHE A 685 16.94 7.96 9.71
C PHE A 685 16.11 8.82 8.76
N ASP A 686 15.20 9.64 9.30
CA ASP A 686 14.26 10.45 8.52
C ASP A 686 14.95 11.46 7.58
N PRO A 687 15.99 12.21 7.98
CA PRO A 687 16.74 13.04 7.03
C PRO A 687 17.31 12.24 5.85
N TYR A 688 17.79 11.03 6.13
CA TYR A 688 18.41 10.17 5.13
C TYR A 688 17.41 9.59 4.14
N LEU A 689 16.29 9.02 4.61
CA LEU A 689 15.26 8.47 3.72
C LEU A 689 14.67 9.54 2.81
N ARG A 690 14.54 10.78 3.31
CA ARG A 690 14.03 11.93 2.52
C ARG A 690 15.03 12.39 1.48
N PHE A 691 16.33 12.37 1.81
CA PHE A 691 17.40 12.62 0.85
C PHE A 691 17.40 11.60 -0.29
N LEU A 692 17.21 10.31 0.03
CA LEU A 692 17.08 9.27 -0.99
C LEU A 692 15.81 9.43 -1.83
N GLY A 693 14.67 9.75 -1.21
CA GLY A 693 13.40 9.96 -1.89
C GLY A 693 12.82 8.70 -2.54
N HIS A 694 12.06 8.89 -3.61
CA HIS A 694 11.50 7.83 -4.43
C HIS A 694 12.53 7.24 -5.39
N ALA A 695 12.20 6.08 -5.97
CA ALA A 695 12.96 5.42 -7.02
C ALA A 695 13.22 6.35 -8.24
N PRO A 696 14.30 6.13 -9.00
CA PRO A 696 14.45 6.74 -10.32
C PRO A 696 13.23 6.46 -11.20
N PHE A 697 12.82 7.43 -12.02
CA PHE A 697 11.62 7.39 -12.87
C PHE A 697 10.27 7.31 -12.13
N PHE A 698 10.22 7.52 -10.81
CA PHE A 698 8.94 7.65 -10.10
C PHE A 698 8.11 8.82 -10.67
N GLY A 699 6.81 8.61 -10.89
CA GLY A 699 5.92 9.56 -11.56
C GLY A 699 6.07 9.66 -13.08
N GLN A 700 6.91 8.80 -13.69
CA GLN A 700 7.08 8.70 -15.14
C GLN A 700 6.60 7.34 -15.65
N HIS A 701 5.58 7.31 -16.52
CA HIS A 701 4.89 6.07 -16.92
C HIS A 701 5.04 5.73 -18.41
N GLY A 702 6.05 6.31 -19.09
CA GLY A 702 6.26 6.23 -20.55
C GLY A 702 7.36 5.28 -20.99
#